data_AF-A0A485L1S7-F1
#
_entry.id   AF-A0A485L1S7-F1
#
_cell.length_a   1.000
_cell.length_b   1.000
_cell.length_c   1.000
_cell.angle_alpha   90.00
_cell.angle_beta   90.00
_cell.angle_gamma   90.00
#
_symmetry.space_group_name_H-M   'P 1'
#
loop_
_entity.id
_entity.type
_entity.pdbx_description
1 polymer ?
#
loop_
_entity_poly.entity_id
_entity_poly.type
_entity_poly.pdbx_seq_one_letter_code
_entity_poly.pdbx_strand_id
1 'polypeptide(L)'
;MRVRVSSATTRRRSEIDDDDIEAHGPLTWQRVVLALISYALFLTDIPRSGYGFHVLPFPQVSTNMYSIFGPYNYRIAKISRDATSSTIVGQDDLGPLTSAAVWSYKFDTTSIGMRAILHRLAPHAWDACFAYAINCPTPSLDLPQVFSMLDTLVDVMARTTAPMMFMVEHHYVDHLQHILVPGVFKERQWRVVQGHVFNLTNSLTNESICHAPTSFTFCYLPWSNFQAFGPGLTSVGHVANHIRAHAESYLLSANQTLVVLVIESTVDDNHDAGGVIDTATKDFDVVTIFRVQTCDSRACHTDILDDYRYEGSMLSTNAPTYYRTLRLLRFVGQVYNSLRLVALFVGCFVVVRHNPSFAASSGLAKLLSTLKLGLRVPCQMVVYGSWFPVLLFVVSHTIDCTMVYSFSNDKWKSILGQMNMSLVDVLWILSCHMRNVWVLSLISKIVLHATHSTESLVHFGIPGVRGYVLAITSCLSVFFNIRLVSLRSTQLVDVALVPPSLHLGLLRTAHGLPYQMSNSGLWLDTKNLFFAGLVVLVILRLRFNHPIFVRAVVPHAVIVYANPLLFSTSWFGAVLDPHTSVTLDGSSRVASVRTMTKSRHAVHVLMNMAWMTDPCLFVHLLWQNPMVYTYEEPDSIVQFDHPLPPKQMQLWKADDSTSYVLVRKQPLLDLPWRRRIHIE
;
A
#
# COMPACT_ATOMS: atom_id res chain seq x y z
N MET A 1 -62.70 -20.72 56.20
CA MET A 1 -61.83 -21.11 55.07
C MET A 1 -61.21 -19.84 54.49
N ARG A 2 -59.94 -19.54 54.80
CA ARG A 2 -59.22 -18.37 54.28
C ARG A 2 -58.61 -18.74 52.93
N VAL A 3 -59.07 -18.09 51.87
CA VAL A 3 -58.49 -18.17 50.53
C VAL A 3 -57.13 -17.47 50.55
N ARG A 4 -56.07 -18.24 50.27
CA ARG A 4 -54.70 -17.75 50.14
C ARG A 4 -54.54 -17.24 48.70
N VAL A 5 -54.62 -15.92 48.53
CA VAL A 5 -54.22 -15.27 47.27
C VAL A 5 -52.69 -15.34 47.22
N SER A 6 -52.17 -16.24 46.40
CA SER A 6 -50.76 -16.26 46.03
C SER A 6 -50.53 -15.14 45.01
N SER A 7 -49.84 -14.07 45.43
CA SER A 7 -49.32 -13.05 44.53
C SER A 7 -48.21 -13.69 43.67
N ALA A 8 -48.56 -14.10 42.46
CA ALA A 8 -47.59 -14.48 41.44
C ALA A 8 -46.83 -13.22 41.04
N THR A 9 -45.61 -13.08 41.55
CA THR A 9 -44.67 -12.04 41.13
C THR A 9 -44.38 -12.22 39.66
N THR A 10 -44.92 -11.34 38.82
CA THR A 10 -44.70 -11.30 37.38
C THR A 10 -43.20 -11.07 37.13
N ARG A 11 -42.45 -12.14 36.88
CA ARG A 11 -41.03 -12.07 36.53
C ARG A 11 -40.95 -11.52 35.11
N ARG A 12 -40.97 -10.18 34.98
CA ARG A 12 -40.74 -9.49 33.71
C ARG A 12 -39.38 -9.93 33.17
N ARG A 13 -39.38 -10.63 32.04
CA ARG A 13 -38.23 -11.14 31.27
C ARG A 13 -37.33 -10.01 30.70
N SER A 14 -37.26 -8.85 31.36
CA SER A 14 -36.71 -7.60 30.83
C SER A 14 -35.42 -7.12 31.49
N GLU A 15 -34.98 -7.74 32.58
CA GLU A 15 -33.68 -7.40 33.17
C GLU A 15 -32.58 -8.05 32.33
N ILE A 16 -31.66 -7.22 31.86
CA ILE A 16 -30.39 -7.68 31.30
C ILE A 16 -29.69 -8.37 32.47
N ASP A 17 -29.65 -9.71 32.46
CA ASP A 17 -28.86 -10.43 33.44
C ASP A 17 -27.39 -10.20 33.05
N ASP A 18 -26.67 -9.42 33.85
CA ASP A 18 -25.26 -9.12 33.61
C ASP A 18 -24.45 -10.44 33.51
N ASP A 19 -24.90 -11.49 34.21
CA ASP A 19 -24.37 -12.86 34.16
C ASP A 19 -24.55 -13.52 32.77
N ASP A 20 -25.67 -13.28 32.07
CA ASP A 20 -25.93 -13.81 30.72
C ASP A 20 -25.07 -13.10 29.65
N ILE A 21 -24.84 -11.80 29.81
CA ILE A 21 -23.92 -11.05 28.93
C ILE A 21 -22.48 -11.52 29.15
N GLU A 22 -22.06 -11.72 30.41
CA GLU A 22 -20.71 -12.16 30.74
C GLU A 22 -20.43 -13.60 30.30
N ALA A 23 -21.42 -14.49 30.39
CA ALA A 23 -21.32 -15.87 29.92
C ALA A 23 -21.18 -16.00 28.40
N HIS A 24 -21.69 -15.04 27.62
CA HIS A 24 -21.77 -15.15 26.15
C HIS A 24 -20.89 -14.14 25.38
N GLY A 25 -20.35 -13.13 26.05
CA GLY A 25 -19.38 -12.19 25.52
C GLY A 25 -18.28 -11.86 26.54
N PRO A 26 -17.42 -12.83 26.91
CA PRO A 26 -16.40 -12.61 27.93
C PRO A 26 -15.44 -11.49 27.49
N LEU A 27 -15.27 -10.51 28.38
CA LEU A 27 -14.40 -9.37 28.18
C LEU A 27 -12.98 -9.74 28.61
N THR A 28 -12.27 -10.50 27.78
CA THR A 28 -10.86 -10.83 28.06
C THR A 28 -9.99 -9.58 27.92
N TRP A 29 -8.92 -9.50 28.70
CA TRP A 29 -7.99 -8.36 28.61
C TRP A 29 -7.43 -8.17 27.19
N GLN A 30 -7.21 -9.26 26.45
CA GLN A 30 -6.74 -9.23 25.07
C GLN A 30 -7.76 -8.54 24.14
N ARG A 31 -9.05 -8.87 24.28
CA ARG A 31 -10.12 -8.22 23.51
C ARG A 31 -10.22 -6.73 23.83
N VAL A 32 -10.07 -6.36 25.11
CA VAL A 32 -10.04 -4.95 25.53
C VAL A 32 -8.89 -4.21 24.87
N VAL A 33 -7.66 -4.74 24.97
CA VAL A 33 -6.47 -4.10 24.39
C VAL A 33 -6.62 -3.96 22.87
N LEU A 34 -7.04 -5.02 22.16
CA LEU A 34 -7.22 -4.97 20.71
C LEU A 34 -8.33 -4.01 20.28
N ALA A 35 -9.44 -3.95 21.01
CA ALA A 35 -10.53 -3.02 20.74
C ALA A 35 -10.09 -1.56 20.95
N LEU A 36 -9.35 -1.27 22.04
CA LEU A 36 -8.81 0.06 22.31
C LEU A 36 -7.82 0.49 21.23
N ILE A 37 -6.88 -0.39 20.83
CA ILE A 37 -5.95 -0.11 19.73
C ILE A 37 -6.71 0.13 18.42
N SER A 38 -7.74 -0.68 18.13
CA SER A 38 -8.53 -0.54 16.91
C SER A 38 -9.29 0.79 16.87
N TYR A 39 -9.92 1.18 17.97
CA TYR A 39 -10.60 2.48 18.06
C TYR A 39 -9.61 3.64 18.01
N ALA A 40 -8.44 3.52 18.62
CA ALA A 40 -7.39 4.53 18.52
C ALA A 40 -6.92 4.70 17.07
N LEU A 41 -6.60 3.61 16.37
CA LEU A 41 -6.21 3.64 14.95
C LEU A 41 -7.31 4.19 14.05
N PHE A 42 -8.56 3.85 14.34
CA PHE A 42 -9.73 4.31 13.60
C PHE A 42 -10.00 5.81 13.78
N LEU A 43 -9.91 6.33 15.00
CA LEU A 43 -10.12 7.75 15.29
C LEU A 43 -8.95 8.62 14.82
N THR A 44 -7.75 8.05 14.79
CA THR A 44 -6.51 8.74 14.39
C THR A 44 -6.13 8.53 12.93
N ASP A 45 -6.97 7.90 12.10
CA ASP A 45 -6.66 7.62 10.70
C ASP A 45 -6.22 8.89 9.97
N ILE A 46 -7.06 9.93 9.95
CA ILE A 46 -6.76 11.21 9.30
C ILE A 46 -5.67 12.02 10.00
N PRO A 47 -5.66 12.22 11.34
CA PRO A 47 -4.55 12.89 12.01
C PRO A 47 -3.17 12.28 11.74
N ARG A 48 -3.10 10.96 11.57
CA ARG A 48 -1.85 10.21 11.37
C ARG A 48 -1.40 10.16 9.91
N SER A 49 -2.33 9.99 8.98
CA SER A 49 -2.04 9.76 7.56
C SER A 49 -2.32 10.98 6.66
N GLY A 50 -2.95 12.03 7.21
CA GLY A 50 -3.29 13.25 6.48
C GLY A 50 -4.46 13.10 5.50
N TYR A 51 -4.88 14.21 4.89
CA TYR A 51 -5.97 14.21 3.91
C TYR A 51 -5.54 13.86 2.49
N GLY A 52 -4.25 13.95 2.19
CA GLY A 52 -3.69 13.89 0.84
C GLY A 52 -2.61 14.96 0.68
N PHE A 53 -2.12 15.15 -0.54
CA PHE A 53 -1.00 16.05 -0.83
C PHE A 53 -1.49 17.44 -1.21
N HIS A 54 -1.46 18.40 -0.28
CA HIS A 54 -1.71 19.82 -0.59
C HIS A 54 -0.51 20.48 -1.28
N VAL A 55 0.68 20.17 -0.76
CA VAL A 55 1.98 20.55 -1.32
C VAL A 55 2.83 19.29 -1.29
N LEU A 56 3.58 19.06 -2.37
CA LEU A 56 4.53 17.97 -2.42
C LEU A 56 5.84 18.40 -1.76
N PRO A 57 6.48 17.54 -0.93
CA PRO A 57 7.73 17.86 -0.26
C PRO A 57 8.94 17.69 -1.20
N PHE A 58 8.75 17.97 -2.48
CA PHE A 58 9.73 17.79 -3.54
C PHE A 58 9.96 19.13 -4.24
N PRO A 59 11.20 19.47 -4.61
CA PRO A 59 11.44 20.69 -5.37
C PRO A 59 10.73 20.64 -6.73
N GLN A 60 10.01 21.70 -7.04
CA GLN A 60 9.27 21.82 -8.30
C GLN A 60 10.21 22.28 -9.41
N VAL A 61 10.31 21.50 -10.48
CA VAL A 61 11.15 21.78 -11.65
C VAL A 61 10.34 22.46 -12.76
N SER A 62 9.09 22.05 -12.94
CA SER A 62 8.15 22.63 -13.91
C SER A 62 6.72 22.52 -13.40
N THR A 63 5.74 23.01 -14.16
CA THR A 63 4.32 22.80 -13.85
C THR A 63 4.04 21.29 -13.78
N ASN A 64 3.61 20.81 -12.61
CA ASN A 64 3.36 19.40 -12.30
C ASN A 64 4.58 18.45 -12.32
N MET A 65 5.81 18.96 -12.48
CA MET A 65 7.03 18.15 -12.43
C MET A 65 7.87 18.46 -11.20
N TYR A 66 8.28 17.42 -10.49
CA TYR A 66 8.99 17.49 -9.23
C TYR A 66 10.22 16.60 -9.24
N SER A 67 11.28 17.02 -8.56
CA SER A 67 12.44 16.16 -8.33
C SER A 67 12.21 15.29 -7.10
N ILE A 68 12.01 13.99 -7.31
CA ILE A 68 11.81 13.07 -6.19
C ILE A 68 13.14 12.58 -5.62
N PHE A 69 14.16 12.46 -6.47
CA PHE A 69 15.46 11.95 -6.09
C PHE A 69 16.55 12.67 -6.86
N GLY A 70 17.62 13.00 -6.16
CA GLY A 70 18.69 13.83 -6.71
C GLY A 70 18.29 15.30 -6.80
N PRO A 71 19.08 16.09 -7.54
CA PRO A 71 20.17 15.66 -8.40
C PRO A 71 21.42 15.20 -7.63
N TYR A 72 21.97 14.03 -7.98
CA TYR A 72 23.24 13.53 -7.46
C TYR A 72 24.34 13.61 -8.51
N ASN A 73 25.56 13.84 -8.05
CA ASN A 73 26.76 13.77 -8.85
C ASN A 73 27.88 13.23 -7.95
N TYR A 74 28.62 12.24 -8.43
CA TYR A 74 29.65 11.58 -7.63
C TYR A 74 30.62 10.80 -8.52
N ARG A 75 31.82 10.60 -8.02
CA ARG A 75 32.83 9.71 -8.60
C ARG A 75 32.64 8.30 -8.07
N ILE A 76 32.57 7.32 -8.97
CA ILE A 76 32.62 5.89 -8.61
C ILE A 76 34.06 5.43 -8.43
N ALA A 77 34.94 5.75 -9.36
CA ALA A 77 36.34 5.37 -9.30
C ALA A 77 37.18 6.24 -10.23
N LYS A 78 38.25 6.83 -9.69
CA LYS A 78 39.39 7.36 -10.44
C LYS A 78 40.56 6.40 -10.26
N ILE A 79 40.94 5.76 -11.34
CA ILE A 79 41.96 4.73 -11.38
C ILE A 79 43.13 5.25 -12.20
N SER A 80 44.32 5.28 -11.60
CA SER A 80 45.55 5.69 -12.24
C SER A 80 46.55 4.53 -12.27
N ARG A 81 47.21 4.35 -13.41
CA ARG A 81 48.36 3.49 -13.58
C ARG A 81 49.63 4.30 -13.31
N ASP A 82 50.43 3.87 -12.35
CA ASP A 82 51.74 4.46 -12.12
C ASP A 82 52.68 4.09 -13.29
N ALA A 83 53.26 5.11 -13.92
CA ALA A 83 54.15 4.97 -15.07
C ALA A 83 55.42 4.17 -14.75
N THR A 84 55.86 4.16 -13.49
CA THR A 84 57.13 3.52 -13.09
C THR A 84 56.95 2.08 -12.62
N SER A 85 55.92 1.83 -11.81
CA SER A 85 55.68 0.52 -11.19
C SER A 85 54.60 -0.30 -11.89
N SER A 86 53.87 0.28 -12.86
CA SER A 86 52.66 -0.28 -13.48
C SER A 86 51.56 -0.63 -12.48
N THR A 87 51.68 -0.19 -11.23
CA THR A 87 50.68 -0.43 -10.19
C THR A 87 49.44 0.40 -10.45
N ILE A 88 48.30 -0.18 -10.13
CA ILE A 88 47.00 0.45 -10.32
C ILE A 88 46.51 0.93 -8.96
N VAL A 89 46.33 2.25 -8.86
CA VAL A 89 45.84 2.91 -7.64
C VAL A 89 44.48 3.51 -7.93
N GLY A 90 43.54 3.32 -7.01
CA GLY A 90 42.18 3.84 -7.09
C GLY A 90 41.93 4.93 -6.06
N GLN A 91 41.03 5.85 -6.40
CA GLN A 91 40.51 6.88 -5.51
C GLN A 91 39.02 7.11 -5.82
N ASP A 92 38.20 7.30 -4.79
CA ASP A 92 36.82 7.77 -4.90
C ASP A 92 36.67 9.16 -4.22
N ASP A 93 35.43 9.63 -4.05
CA ASP A 93 35.19 10.92 -3.37
C ASP A 93 35.48 10.87 -1.85
N LEU A 94 35.58 9.68 -1.25
CA LEU A 94 35.81 9.47 0.18
C LEU A 94 37.29 9.22 0.52
N GLY A 95 38.11 8.83 -0.47
CA GLY A 95 39.55 8.65 -0.30
C GLY A 95 40.14 7.55 -1.19
N PRO A 96 41.24 6.90 -0.76
CA PRO A 96 41.88 5.84 -1.54
C PRO A 96 40.96 4.62 -1.63
N LEU A 97 40.77 4.13 -2.85
CA LEU A 97 39.92 2.97 -3.17
C LEU A 97 40.81 1.74 -3.37
N THR A 98 40.47 0.62 -2.73
CA THR A 98 41.20 -0.67 -2.88
C THR A 98 40.51 -1.64 -3.82
N SER A 99 39.18 -1.57 -3.93
CA SER A 99 38.34 -2.39 -4.80
C SER A 99 37.06 -1.64 -5.12
N ALA A 100 36.45 -1.87 -6.29
CA ALA A 100 35.18 -1.25 -6.65
C ALA A 100 34.01 -2.19 -6.32
N ALA A 101 32.84 -1.63 -6.01
CA ALA A 101 31.66 -2.45 -5.75
C ALA A 101 31.07 -3.01 -7.05
N VAL A 102 30.73 -4.31 -7.08
CA VAL A 102 29.96 -4.92 -8.19
C VAL A 102 28.63 -4.20 -8.41
N TRP A 103 28.05 -3.66 -7.33
CA TRP A 103 26.81 -2.88 -7.37
C TRP A 103 26.81 -1.83 -8.48
N SER A 104 27.83 -0.98 -8.53
CA SER A 104 27.94 0.14 -9.46
C SER A 104 27.98 -0.29 -10.93
N TYR A 105 28.37 -1.53 -11.22
CA TYR A 105 28.53 -2.02 -12.60
C TYR A 105 27.52 -3.10 -13.00
N LYS A 106 26.73 -3.62 -12.06
CA LYS A 106 25.74 -4.69 -12.30
C LYS A 106 24.32 -4.36 -11.87
N PHE A 107 24.13 -3.81 -10.68
CA PHE A 107 22.82 -3.71 -10.03
C PHE A 107 22.25 -2.28 -10.06
N ASP A 108 23.14 -1.30 -10.13
CA ASP A 108 22.79 0.10 -10.27
C ASP A 108 22.16 0.38 -11.65
N THR A 109 21.18 1.27 -11.68
CA THR A 109 20.53 1.71 -12.92
C THR A 109 21.51 2.45 -13.84
N THR A 110 22.47 3.16 -13.27
CA THR A 110 23.56 3.82 -14.02
C THR A 110 24.46 2.85 -14.77
N SER A 111 24.45 1.55 -14.43
CA SER A 111 25.20 0.52 -15.15
C SER A 111 24.56 0.06 -16.47
N ILE A 112 23.25 0.33 -16.65
CA ILE A 112 22.46 -0.23 -17.75
C ILE A 112 22.97 0.29 -19.10
N GLY A 113 23.26 1.59 -19.20
CA GLY A 113 23.75 2.18 -20.45
C GLY A 113 25.08 1.58 -20.92
N MET A 114 26.05 1.46 -20.02
CA MET A 114 27.35 0.84 -20.31
C MET A 114 27.20 -0.63 -20.72
N ARG A 115 26.41 -1.40 -19.96
CA ARG A 115 26.16 -2.82 -20.24
C ARG A 115 25.43 -3.03 -21.56
N ALA A 116 24.47 -2.17 -21.92
CA ALA A 116 23.73 -2.26 -23.17
C ALA A 116 24.64 -2.05 -24.39
N ILE A 117 25.52 -1.03 -24.33
CA ILE A 117 26.51 -0.76 -25.37
C ILE A 117 27.39 -1.99 -25.60
N LEU A 118 27.94 -2.58 -24.53
CA LEU A 118 28.83 -3.71 -24.65
C LEU A 118 28.13 -5.00 -25.02
N HIS A 119 26.93 -5.24 -24.49
CA HIS A 119 26.10 -6.37 -24.91
C HIS A 119 25.90 -6.38 -26.43
N ARG A 120 25.76 -5.20 -27.05
CA ARG A 120 25.56 -5.10 -28.50
C ARG A 120 26.86 -5.12 -29.31
N LEU A 121 27.91 -4.45 -28.85
CA LEU A 121 29.12 -4.20 -29.64
C LEU A 121 30.29 -5.13 -29.30
N ALA A 122 30.36 -5.62 -28.07
CA ALA A 122 31.44 -6.48 -27.58
C ALA A 122 30.95 -7.39 -26.42
N PRO A 123 30.08 -8.37 -26.69
CA PRO A 123 29.38 -9.15 -25.65
C PRO A 123 30.29 -9.98 -24.74
N HIS A 124 31.53 -10.23 -25.16
CA HIS A 124 32.54 -10.98 -24.40
C HIS A 124 33.62 -10.10 -23.77
N ALA A 125 33.51 -8.76 -23.88
CA ALA A 125 34.49 -7.84 -23.32
C ALA A 125 34.43 -7.75 -21.79
N TRP A 126 33.24 -7.94 -21.22
CA TRP A 126 33.02 -7.91 -19.78
C TRP A 126 32.77 -9.33 -19.27
N ASP A 127 33.03 -9.54 -17.98
CA ASP A 127 32.72 -10.81 -17.32
C ASP A 127 31.24 -11.17 -17.50
N ALA A 128 30.97 -12.44 -17.79
CA ALA A 128 29.63 -13.00 -17.94
C ALA A 128 28.72 -12.72 -16.73
N CYS A 129 29.29 -12.45 -15.55
CA CYS A 129 28.55 -12.09 -14.36
C CYS A 129 27.80 -10.75 -14.49
N PHE A 130 28.30 -9.78 -15.27
CA PHE A 130 27.61 -8.51 -15.54
C PHE A 130 26.44 -8.66 -16.51
N ALA A 131 26.47 -9.68 -17.37
CA ALA A 131 25.38 -10.05 -18.27
C ALA A 131 24.29 -10.89 -17.58
N TYR A 132 24.41 -11.14 -16.27
CA TYR A 132 23.53 -12.06 -15.50
C TYR A 132 23.55 -13.51 -16.03
N ALA A 133 24.56 -13.90 -16.81
CA ALA A 133 24.73 -15.27 -17.28
C ALA A 133 25.26 -16.20 -16.17
N ILE A 134 26.08 -15.65 -15.26
CA ILE A 134 26.57 -16.33 -14.06
C ILE A 134 26.46 -15.42 -12.82
N ASN A 135 26.54 -16.00 -11.63
CA ASN A 135 26.66 -15.23 -10.39
C ASN A 135 28.07 -14.66 -10.26
N CYS A 136 28.19 -13.41 -9.79
CA CYS A 136 29.51 -12.84 -9.53
C CYS A 136 30.12 -13.52 -8.29
N PRO A 137 31.40 -13.93 -8.33
CA PRO A 137 32.03 -14.70 -7.26
C PRO A 137 32.19 -13.90 -5.97
N THR A 138 32.43 -12.60 -6.09
CA THR A 138 32.64 -11.65 -4.99
C THR A 138 31.74 -10.41 -5.18
N PRO A 139 31.39 -9.70 -4.09
CA PRO A 139 30.63 -8.44 -4.16
C PRO A 139 31.51 -7.23 -4.55
N SER A 140 32.83 -7.40 -4.56
CA SER A 140 33.83 -6.42 -4.98
C SER A 140 34.59 -6.88 -6.22
N LEU A 141 35.09 -5.91 -6.99
CA LEU A 141 35.90 -6.05 -8.18
C LEU A 141 37.29 -5.47 -7.94
N ASP A 142 38.30 -6.17 -8.45
CA ASP A 142 39.68 -5.68 -8.40
C ASP A 142 39.86 -4.48 -9.34
N LEU A 143 40.63 -3.47 -8.90
CA LEU A 143 40.85 -2.26 -9.70
C LEU A 143 41.45 -2.53 -11.09
N PRO A 144 42.40 -3.46 -11.29
CA PRO A 144 42.88 -3.82 -12.63
C PRO A 144 41.78 -4.33 -13.55
N GLN A 145 40.83 -5.10 -13.01
CA GLN A 145 39.69 -5.61 -13.77
C GLN A 145 38.78 -4.45 -14.18
N VAL A 146 38.45 -3.55 -13.25
CA VAL A 146 37.62 -2.36 -13.52
C VAL A 146 38.31 -1.44 -14.54
N PHE A 147 39.61 -1.22 -14.41
CA PHE A 147 40.41 -0.43 -15.33
C PHE A 147 40.33 -0.99 -16.76
N SER A 148 40.61 -2.28 -16.94
CA SER A 148 40.53 -2.94 -18.26
C SER A 148 39.10 -2.90 -18.82
N MET A 149 38.10 -3.07 -17.96
CA MET A 149 36.68 -3.10 -18.30
C MET A 149 36.21 -1.74 -18.84
N LEU A 150 36.57 -0.66 -18.17
CA LEU A 150 36.25 0.72 -18.58
C LEU A 150 37.06 1.16 -19.80
N ASP A 151 38.35 0.81 -19.88
CA ASP A 151 39.18 1.12 -21.05
C ASP A 151 38.61 0.48 -22.32
N THR A 152 38.21 -0.80 -22.22
CA THR A 152 37.59 -1.53 -23.33
C THR A 152 36.27 -0.88 -23.77
N LEU A 153 35.46 -0.37 -22.83
CA LEU A 153 34.23 0.36 -23.16
C LEU A 153 34.54 1.61 -23.98
N VAL A 154 35.54 2.40 -23.58
CA VAL A 154 35.95 3.60 -24.32
C VAL A 154 36.50 3.22 -25.70
N ASP A 155 37.29 2.15 -25.82
CA ASP A 155 37.82 1.68 -27.11
C ASP A 155 36.75 1.14 -28.06
N VAL A 156 35.73 0.45 -27.54
CA VAL A 156 34.60 -0.02 -28.34
C VAL A 156 33.81 1.16 -28.88
N MET A 157 33.57 2.18 -28.05
CA MET A 157 32.86 3.40 -28.46
C MET A 157 33.69 4.27 -29.40
N ALA A 158 35.00 4.40 -29.17
CA ALA A 158 35.90 5.20 -30.01
C ALA A 158 36.05 4.65 -31.43
N ARG A 159 35.79 3.35 -31.63
CA ARG A 159 35.73 2.72 -32.96
C ARG A 159 34.49 3.11 -33.76
N THR A 160 33.48 3.71 -33.12
CA THR A 160 32.26 4.14 -33.80
C THR A 160 32.41 5.58 -34.27
N THR A 161 32.12 5.82 -35.56
CA THR A 161 32.32 7.12 -36.22
C THR A 161 31.15 8.08 -36.01
N ALA A 162 30.03 7.61 -35.47
CA ALA A 162 28.79 8.36 -35.26
C ALA A 162 28.24 8.08 -33.85
N PRO A 163 27.47 9.01 -33.25
CA PRO A 163 26.76 8.73 -32.01
C PRO A 163 25.83 7.53 -32.18
N MET A 164 25.70 6.74 -31.13
CA MET A 164 24.78 5.59 -31.12
C MET A 164 23.64 5.83 -30.16
N MET A 165 22.46 5.37 -30.55
CA MET A 165 21.25 5.37 -29.74
C MET A 165 20.70 3.95 -29.67
N PHE A 166 20.35 3.51 -28.48
CA PHE A 166 19.80 2.19 -28.21
C PHE A 166 18.47 2.31 -27.48
N MET A 167 17.53 1.44 -27.83
CA MET A 167 16.35 1.15 -27.02
C MET A 167 16.65 -0.10 -26.20
N VAL A 168 16.55 0.02 -24.89
CA VAL A 168 16.94 -1.04 -23.94
C VAL A 168 15.74 -1.44 -23.12
N GLU A 169 15.32 -2.70 -23.24
CA GLU A 169 14.36 -3.34 -22.34
C GLU A 169 15.15 -4.05 -21.22
N HIS A 170 14.82 -3.77 -19.97
CA HIS A 170 15.43 -4.45 -18.83
C HIS A 170 14.42 -4.79 -17.74
N HIS A 171 14.75 -5.80 -16.93
CA HIS A 171 14.01 -6.08 -15.71
C HIS A 171 14.29 -5.03 -14.63
N TYR A 172 13.29 -4.72 -13.81
CA TYR A 172 13.45 -3.85 -12.63
C TYR A 172 12.89 -4.56 -11.39
N VAL A 173 13.69 -5.46 -10.83
CA VAL A 173 13.31 -6.25 -9.65
C VAL A 173 14.01 -5.65 -8.44
N ASP A 174 13.26 -5.31 -7.40
CA ASP A 174 13.80 -4.76 -6.15
C ASP A 174 12.86 -4.93 -4.94
N HIS A 175 11.58 -5.23 -5.16
CA HIS A 175 10.61 -5.53 -4.11
C HIS A 175 10.33 -7.03 -4.00
N LEU A 176 9.94 -7.50 -2.80
CA LEU A 176 9.58 -8.91 -2.58
C LEU A 176 8.47 -9.38 -3.54
N GLN A 177 7.47 -8.53 -3.76
CA GLN A 177 6.40 -8.79 -4.71
C GLN A 177 6.85 -8.99 -6.16
N HIS A 178 8.01 -8.48 -6.58
CA HIS A 178 8.49 -8.66 -7.97
C HIS A 178 8.94 -10.11 -8.23
N ILE A 179 9.29 -10.85 -7.18
CA ILE A 179 9.74 -12.25 -7.27
C ILE A 179 8.57 -13.21 -7.28
N LEU A 180 7.48 -12.86 -6.57
CA LEU A 180 6.29 -13.71 -6.48
C LEU A 180 5.48 -13.75 -7.78
N VAL A 181 5.80 -12.87 -8.72
CA VAL A 181 5.09 -12.71 -9.97
C VAL A 181 5.77 -13.54 -11.08
N PRO A 182 5.03 -14.41 -11.79
CA PRO A 182 5.62 -15.30 -12.77
C PRO A 182 6.03 -14.56 -14.07
N GLY A 183 7.23 -14.89 -14.56
CA GLY A 183 7.74 -14.67 -15.93
C GLY A 183 7.28 -13.41 -16.66
N VAL A 184 6.18 -13.52 -17.41
CA VAL A 184 5.65 -12.48 -18.31
C VAL A 184 5.22 -11.22 -17.56
N PHE A 185 4.82 -11.35 -16.30
CA PHE A 185 4.35 -10.24 -15.47
C PHE A 185 5.46 -9.60 -14.63
N LYS A 186 6.72 -10.04 -14.78
CA LYS A 186 7.85 -9.38 -14.13
C LYS A 186 7.93 -7.94 -14.60
N GLU A 187 8.23 -7.03 -13.68
CA GLU A 187 8.37 -5.61 -14.00
C GLU A 187 9.48 -5.40 -15.03
N ARG A 188 9.16 -4.69 -16.10
CA ARG A 188 10.07 -4.34 -17.19
C ARG A 188 10.00 -2.84 -17.44
N GLN A 189 11.15 -2.27 -17.77
CA GLN A 189 11.25 -0.86 -18.10
C GLN A 189 12.02 -0.70 -19.40
N TRP A 190 11.65 0.35 -20.13
CA TRP A 190 12.34 0.78 -21.34
C TRP A 190 13.18 2.01 -21.05
N ARG A 191 14.38 2.02 -21.62
CA ARG A 191 15.30 3.14 -21.56
C ARG A 191 15.82 3.49 -22.93
N VAL A 192 15.98 4.79 -23.18
CA VAL A 192 16.77 5.32 -24.29
C VAL A 192 18.20 5.51 -23.79
N VAL A 193 19.16 4.89 -24.47
CA VAL A 193 20.59 5.02 -24.16
C VAL A 193 21.30 5.67 -25.34
N GLN A 194 21.99 6.78 -25.13
CA GLN A 194 22.81 7.43 -26.14
C GLN A 194 24.26 7.49 -25.69
N GLY A 195 25.20 7.12 -26.57
CA GLY A 195 26.63 7.15 -26.27
C GLY A 195 27.43 7.89 -27.34
N HIS A 196 28.37 8.73 -26.91
CA HIS A 196 29.30 9.42 -27.81
C HIS A 196 30.66 9.70 -27.14
N VAL A 197 31.72 9.69 -27.95
CA VAL A 197 33.10 9.92 -27.51
C VAL A 197 33.59 11.27 -28.04
N PHE A 198 34.10 12.10 -27.15
CA PHE A 198 34.72 13.39 -27.47
C PHE A 198 36.23 13.32 -27.27
N ASN A 199 36.98 13.82 -28.24
CA ASN A 199 38.44 13.97 -28.12
C ASN A 199 38.80 15.43 -27.86
N LEU A 200 39.40 15.72 -26.70
CA LEU A 200 39.68 17.08 -26.24
C LEU A 200 40.93 17.71 -26.87
N THR A 201 41.78 16.95 -27.57
CA THR A 201 42.97 17.53 -28.19
C THR A 201 42.67 18.45 -29.37
N ASN A 202 41.47 18.36 -29.97
CA ASN A 202 41.11 19.14 -31.16
C ASN A 202 39.77 19.91 -31.08
N SER A 203 38.82 19.54 -30.21
CA SER A 203 37.40 19.92 -30.44
C SER A 203 36.66 20.64 -29.30
N LEU A 204 37.15 20.60 -28.06
CA LEU A 204 36.39 21.12 -26.89
C LEU A 204 36.84 22.50 -26.42
N THR A 205 37.75 23.15 -27.16
CA THR A 205 38.23 24.49 -26.79
C THR A 205 37.24 25.62 -27.11
N ASN A 206 36.15 25.37 -27.88
CA ASN A 206 35.11 26.39 -28.13
C ASN A 206 33.64 25.91 -28.06
N GLU A 207 33.31 24.61 -28.21
CA GLU A 207 31.91 24.14 -28.24
C GLU A 207 31.58 23.20 -27.08
N SER A 208 30.46 23.45 -26.38
CA SER A 208 29.97 22.54 -25.34
C SER A 208 29.51 21.19 -25.90
N ILE A 209 29.48 20.15 -25.06
CA ILE A 209 28.84 18.85 -25.38
C ILE A 209 27.42 19.01 -25.95
N CYS A 210 26.71 20.06 -25.54
CA CYS A 210 25.36 20.37 -26.00
C CYS A 210 25.30 21.13 -27.34
N HIS A 211 26.42 21.66 -27.82
CA HIS A 211 26.52 22.39 -29.09
C HIS A 211 27.14 21.54 -30.21
N ALA A 212 27.58 20.32 -29.90
CA ALA A 212 28.06 19.38 -30.88
C ALA A 212 26.97 19.07 -31.94
N PRO A 213 27.35 18.72 -33.20
CA PRO A 213 26.41 18.44 -34.29
C PRO A 213 25.36 17.37 -33.95
N THR A 214 25.69 16.50 -32.99
CA THR A 214 24.82 15.47 -32.45
C THR A 214 24.69 15.68 -30.95
N SER A 215 23.85 16.64 -30.57
CA SER A 215 23.59 16.98 -29.18
C SER A 215 22.87 15.82 -28.45
N PHE A 216 23.17 15.69 -27.16
CA PHE A 216 22.46 14.77 -26.28
C PHE A 216 21.05 15.28 -25.97
N THR A 217 20.15 14.36 -25.65
CA THR A 217 18.75 14.70 -25.35
C THR A 217 18.67 15.52 -24.07
N PHE A 218 19.49 15.19 -23.06
CA PHE A 218 19.50 15.90 -21.78
C PHE A 218 19.76 17.39 -21.90
N CYS A 219 20.50 17.84 -22.93
CA CYS A 219 20.79 19.25 -23.16
C CYS A 219 19.54 20.13 -23.33
N TYR A 220 18.40 19.55 -23.71
CA TYR A 220 17.13 20.24 -23.88
C TYR A 220 16.13 19.94 -22.76
N LEU A 221 16.52 19.15 -21.77
CA LEU A 221 15.65 18.77 -20.66
C LEU A 221 15.85 19.70 -19.46
N PRO A 222 14.77 20.03 -18.74
CA PRO A 222 14.83 21.00 -17.65
C PRO A 222 15.71 20.54 -16.48
N TRP A 223 15.89 19.22 -16.34
CA TRP A 223 16.70 18.63 -15.29
C TRP A 223 18.21 18.74 -15.51
N SER A 224 18.65 19.15 -16.71
CA SER A 224 20.09 19.31 -17.00
C SER A 224 20.75 20.44 -16.23
N ASN A 225 19.97 21.37 -15.68
CA ASN A 225 20.46 22.40 -14.76
C ASN A 225 20.14 22.03 -13.32
N PHE A 226 21.15 21.55 -12.61
CA PHE A 226 21.02 21.10 -11.23
C PHE A 226 20.75 22.26 -10.24
N GLN A 227 21.07 23.51 -10.60
CA GLN A 227 20.68 24.69 -9.81
C GLN A 227 19.18 25.01 -9.89
N ALA A 228 18.48 24.56 -10.94
CA ALA A 228 17.03 24.80 -11.09
C ALA A 228 16.19 24.06 -10.04
N PHE A 229 16.78 23.06 -9.38
CA PHE A 229 16.14 22.26 -8.34
C PHE A 229 16.04 22.99 -6.99
N GLY A 230 16.72 24.12 -6.84
CA GLY A 230 16.68 24.93 -5.63
C GLY A 230 18.07 25.24 -5.09
N PRO A 231 18.20 26.34 -4.32
CA PRO A 231 19.47 26.79 -3.79
C PRO A 231 20.02 25.80 -2.76
N GLY A 232 21.33 25.50 -2.85
CA GLY A 232 22.06 24.73 -1.84
C GLY A 232 21.98 23.20 -1.95
N LEU A 233 21.26 22.64 -2.92
CA LEU A 233 21.20 21.18 -3.15
C LEU A 233 22.48 20.62 -3.78
N THR A 234 23.14 21.40 -4.64
CA THR A 234 24.38 21.01 -5.33
C THR A 234 25.10 22.23 -5.89
N SER A 235 26.42 22.14 -6.03
CA SER A 235 27.27 23.14 -6.70
C SER A 235 27.22 23.04 -8.23
N VAL A 236 26.70 21.93 -8.76
CA VAL A 236 26.59 21.68 -10.19
C VAL A 236 25.53 22.59 -10.80
N GLY A 237 25.92 23.41 -11.78
CA GLY A 237 24.99 24.15 -12.64
C GLY A 237 24.44 23.26 -13.74
N HIS A 238 24.74 23.60 -14.99
CA HIS A 238 24.47 22.72 -16.12
C HIS A 238 25.42 21.51 -16.12
N VAL A 239 24.87 20.30 -16.22
CA VAL A 239 25.65 19.04 -16.27
C VAL A 239 26.72 19.10 -17.36
N ALA A 240 26.39 19.58 -18.56
CA ALA A 240 27.36 19.72 -19.64
C ALA A 240 28.51 20.70 -19.35
N ASN A 241 28.26 21.74 -18.54
CA ASN A 241 29.31 22.68 -18.12
C ASN A 241 30.19 22.06 -17.05
N HIS A 242 29.61 21.28 -16.14
CA HIS A 242 30.36 20.57 -15.12
C HIS A 242 31.26 19.49 -15.73
N ILE A 243 30.75 18.71 -16.70
CA ILE A 243 31.57 17.73 -17.44
C ILE A 243 32.77 18.42 -18.12
N ARG A 244 32.54 19.61 -18.70
CA ARG A 244 33.63 20.39 -19.32
C ARG A 244 34.63 20.89 -18.30
N ALA A 245 34.17 21.53 -17.23
CA ALA A 245 35.05 22.03 -16.17
C ALA A 245 35.87 20.88 -15.54
N HIS A 246 35.26 19.71 -15.41
CA HIS A 246 35.95 18.50 -14.94
C HIS A 246 37.01 18.03 -15.94
N ALA A 247 36.72 18.05 -17.25
CA ALA A 247 37.71 17.75 -18.29
C ALA A 247 38.87 18.75 -18.29
N GLU A 248 38.59 20.04 -18.11
CA GLU A 248 39.59 21.12 -18.04
C GLU A 248 40.46 21.05 -16.78
N SER A 249 40.00 20.37 -15.73
CA SER A 249 40.77 20.18 -14.49
C SER A 249 41.96 19.22 -14.64
N TYR A 250 42.04 18.47 -15.75
CA TYR A 250 43.15 17.56 -16.03
C TYR A 250 44.36 18.33 -16.58
N LEU A 251 45.47 18.26 -15.84
CA LEU A 251 46.77 18.76 -16.29
C LEU A 251 47.42 17.72 -17.22
N LEU A 252 47.36 17.95 -18.53
CA LEU A 252 47.88 17.04 -19.55
C LEU A 252 49.31 17.40 -19.95
N SER A 253 50.16 16.39 -20.09
CA SER A 253 51.49 16.51 -20.69
C SER A 253 51.40 16.62 -22.22
N ALA A 254 52.48 17.05 -22.89
CA ALA A 254 52.49 17.25 -24.35
C ALA A 254 52.15 15.98 -25.18
N ASN A 255 52.41 14.79 -24.64
CA ASN A 255 52.11 13.50 -25.29
C ASN A 255 50.82 12.86 -24.77
N GLN A 256 50.07 13.55 -23.91
CA GLN A 256 48.83 13.05 -23.33
C GLN A 256 47.61 13.60 -24.05
N THR A 257 46.65 12.72 -24.31
CA THR A 257 45.35 13.05 -24.88
C THR A 257 44.24 12.72 -23.89
N LEU A 258 43.22 13.58 -23.80
CA LEU A 258 42.04 13.34 -22.98
C LEU A 258 40.85 12.98 -23.87
N VAL A 259 40.28 11.82 -23.61
CA VAL A 259 39.08 11.29 -24.26
C VAL A 259 37.95 11.25 -23.23
N VAL A 260 36.79 11.78 -23.59
CA VAL A 260 35.60 11.78 -22.71
C VAL A 260 34.48 10.99 -23.39
N LEU A 261 34.11 9.87 -22.79
CA LEU A 261 32.93 9.11 -23.17
C LEU A 261 31.75 9.61 -22.32
N VAL A 262 30.67 10.03 -22.99
CA VAL A 262 29.41 10.41 -22.34
C VAL A 262 28.35 9.41 -22.75
N ILE A 263 27.68 8.82 -21.76
CA ILE A 263 26.55 7.92 -21.94
C ILE A 263 25.36 8.53 -21.21
N GLU A 264 24.33 8.91 -21.96
CA GLU A 264 23.03 9.31 -21.44
C GLU A 264 22.12 8.08 -21.38
N SER A 265 21.41 7.90 -20.28
CA SER A 265 20.37 6.89 -20.11
C SER A 265 19.15 7.54 -19.46
N THR A 266 18.02 7.49 -20.15
CA THR A 266 16.75 8.02 -19.66
C THR A 266 15.68 6.96 -19.72
N VAL A 267 14.91 6.80 -18.64
CA VAL A 267 13.73 5.93 -18.65
C VAL A 267 12.62 6.61 -19.44
N ASP A 268 11.88 5.81 -20.21
CA ASP A 268 10.63 6.24 -20.82
C ASP A 268 9.62 6.64 -19.72
N ASP A 269 8.65 7.50 -20.04
CA ASP A 269 7.71 8.02 -19.05
C ASP A 269 6.80 6.91 -18.47
N ASN A 270 7.11 6.45 -17.26
CA ASN A 270 6.49 5.27 -16.65
C ASN A 270 5.28 5.68 -15.80
N HIS A 271 4.09 5.59 -16.41
CA HIS A 271 2.84 5.95 -15.76
C HIS A 271 2.42 4.87 -14.76
N ASP A 272 2.10 5.29 -13.54
CA ASP A 272 1.55 4.44 -12.50
C ASP A 272 0.07 4.17 -12.77
N ALA A 273 -0.26 2.93 -13.10
CA ALA A 273 -1.65 2.50 -13.27
C ALA A 273 -2.35 2.28 -11.91
N GLY A 274 -3.68 2.14 -11.96
CA GLY A 274 -4.47 1.70 -10.80
C GLY A 274 -4.94 2.82 -9.88
N GLY A 275 -4.84 4.09 -10.28
CA GLY A 275 -5.41 5.24 -9.57
C GLY A 275 -5.99 6.30 -10.50
N VAL A 276 -6.60 7.35 -9.94
CA VAL A 276 -7.16 8.48 -10.71
C VAL A 276 -6.15 9.62 -10.86
N ILE A 277 -5.32 9.85 -9.84
CA ILE A 277 -4.22 10.80 -9.93
C ILE A 277 -3.21 10.27 -10.92
N ASP A 278 -2.92 11.10 -11.92
CA ASP A 278 -1.87 10.85 -12.89
C ASP A 278 -0.53 11.02 -12.17
N THR A 279 0.26 9.96 -12.21
CA THR A 279 1.56 9.88 -11.56
C THR A 279 2.48 9.15 -12.51
N ALA A 280 3.56 9.79 -12.93
CA ALA A 280 4.57 9.16 -13.77
C ALA A 280 5.95 9.45 -13.19
N THR A 281 6.79 8.43 -13.18
CA THR A 281 8.16 8.53 -12.69
C THR A 281 9.14 8.35 -13.82
N LYS A 282 10.23 9.10 -13.75
CA LYS A 282 11.23 9.11 -14.81
C LYS A 282 12.62 9.28 -14.24
N ASP A 283 13.36 8.18 -14.22
CA ASP A 283 14.76 8.20 -13.84
C ASP A 283 15.63 8.64 -15.02
N PHE A 284 16.70 9.34 -14.70
CA PHE A 284 17.72 9.74 -15.66
C PHE A 284 19.09 9.56 -15.04
N ASP A 285 20.05 9.19 -15.88
CA ASP A 285 21.44 9.07 -15.52
C ASP A 285 22.36 9.45 -16.68
N VAL A 286 23.47 10.09 -16.35
CA VAL A 286 24.55 10.43 -17.27
C VAL A 286 25.83 9.87 -16.69
N VAL A 287 26.44 8.93 -17.40
CA VAL A 287 27.74 8.36 -17.04
C VAL A 287 28.80 9.00 -17.91
N THR A 288 29.85 9.49 -17.27
CA THR A 288 31.00 10.09 -17.95
C THR A 288 32.27 9.36 -17.56
N ILE A 289 33.00 8.88 -18.57
CA ILE A 289 34.31 8.25 -18.39
C ILE A 289 35.36 9.17 -18.99
N PHE A 290 36.24 9.71 -18.15
CA PHE A 290 37.39 10.51 -18.58
C PHE A 290 38.59 9.58 -18.69
N ARG A 291 39.21 9.56 -19.87
CA ARG A 291 40.35 8.70 -20.17
C ARG A 291 41.54 9.55 -20.60
N VAL A 292 42.61 9.53 -19.81
CA VAL A 292 43.90 10.12 -20.19
C VAL A 292 44.76 9.01 -20.79
N GLN A 293 45.26 9.23 -22.00
CA GLN A 293 46.16 8.31 -22.68
C GLN A 293 47.48 9.01 -23.01
N THR A 294 48.60 8.33 -22.76
CA THR A 294 49.91 8.73 -23.29
C THR A 294 50.14 8.00 -24.60
N CYS A 295 50.31 8.76 -25.67
CA CYS A 295 50.56 8.24 -27.00
C CYS A 295 52.04 8.41 -27.36
N ASP A 296 52.72 7.28 -27.55
CA ASP A 296 53.97 7.25 -28.28
C ASP A 296 53.67 7.18 -29.79
N SER A 297 54.66 7.51 -30.62
CA SER A 297 54.57 7.56 -32.09
C SER A 297 54.02 6.29 -32.79
N ARG A 298 53.79 5.18 -32.06
CA ARG A 298 53.20 3.93 -32.57
C ARG A 298 52.10 3.32 -31.70
N ALA A 299 51.94 3.72 -30.43
CA ALA A 299 50.99 3.08 -29.51
C ALA A 299 50.55 4.05 -28.41
N CYS A 300 49.25 4.03 -28.09
CA CYS A 300 48.69 4.76 -26.95
C CYS A 300 48.41 3.79 -25.82
N HIS A 301 48.79 4.16 -24.60
CA HIS A 301 48.40 3.45 -23.38
C HIS A 301 47.59 4.37 -22.49
N THR A 302 46.62 3.78 -21.78
CA THR A 302 45.76 4.51 -20.86
C THR A 302 46.44 4.65 -19.50
N ASP A 303 46.55 5.88 -19.01
CA ASP A 303 47.17 6.22 -17.73
C ASP A 303 46.11 6.39 -16.63
N ILE A 304 45.04 7.12 -16.94
CA ILE A 304 44.00 7.47 -15.97
C ILE A 304 42.62 7.20 -16.57
N LEU A 305 41.76 6.59 -15.76
CA LEU A 305 40.33 6.45 -16.00
C LEU A 305 39.56 7.05 -14.81
N ASP A 306 38.60 7.93 -15.07
CA ASP A 306 37.72 8.50 -14.05
C ASP A 306 36.26 8.25 -14.44
N ASP A 307 35.58 7.40 -13.67
CA ASP A 307 34.15 7.08 -13.77
C ASP A 307 33.36 8.04 -12.86
N TYR A 308 32.70 9.00 -13.48
CA TYR A 308 31.92 10.03 -12.81
C TYR A 308 30.48 10.00 -13.31
N ARG A 309 29.51 10.08 -12.39
CA ARG A 309 28.09 9.86 -12.69
C ARG A 309 27.23 10.99 -12.20
N TYR A 310 26.14 11.21 -12.93
CA TYR A 310 25.05 12.10 -12.58
C TYR A 310 23.77 11.28 -12.61
N GLU A 311 22.92 11.39 -11.60
CA GLU A 311 21.65 10.68 -11.59
C GLU A 311 20.56 11.47 -10.87
N GLY A 312 19.33 11.17 -11.22
CA GLY A 312 18.16 11.74 -10.57
C GLY A 312 16.88 11.10 -11.07
N SER A 313 15.76 11.56 -10.51
CA SER A 313 14.44 11.08 -10.89
C SER A 313 13.41 12.20 -10.78
N MET A 314 12.57 12.27 -11.81
CA MET A 314 11.45 13.19 -11.92
C MET A 314 10.14 12.48 -11.62
N LEU A 315 9.21 13.23 -11.04
CA LEU A 315 7.82 12.86 -10.85
C LEU A 315 6.94 13.86 -11.55
N SER A 316 6.14 13.39 -12.50
CA SER A 316 5.03 14.13 -13.06
C SER A 316 3.76 13.77 -12.30
N THR A 317 3.04 14.73 -11.73
CA THR A 317 1.76 14.43 -11.05
C THR A 317 0.80 15.61 -10.96
N ASN A 318 -0.51 15.30 -11.00
CA ASN A 318 -1.60 16.24 -10.74
C ASN A 318 -2.21 16.10 -9.33
N ALA A 319 -1.55 15.39 -8.40
CA ALA A 319 -2.01 15.14 -7.03
C ALA A 319 -2.54 16.39 -6.29
N PRO A 320 -1.86 17.56 -6.31
CA PRO A 320 -2.35 18.75 -5.60
C PRO A 320 -3.75 19.22 -6.04
N THR A 321 -4.12 18.99 -7.30
CA THR A 321 -5.43 19.38 -7.85
C THR A 321 -6.58 18.61 -7.17
N TYR A 322 -6.32 17.36 -6.75
CA TYR A 322 -7.33 16.50 -6.11
C TYR A 322 -7.43 16.70 -4.59
N TYR A 323 -6.55 17.50 -3.98
CA TYR A 323 -6.51 17.66 -2.52
C TYR A 323 -7.85 18.05 -1.89
N ARG A 324 -8.60 18.97 -2.52
CA ARG A 324 -9.91 19.41 -2.00
C ARG A 324 -10.93 18.27 -1.98
N THR A 325 -10.97 17.47 -3.05
CA THR A 325 -11.85 16.31 -3.18
C THR A 325 -11.48 15.25 -2.14
N LEU A 326 -10.20 14.90 -2.04
CA LEU A 326 -9.70 13.94 -1.05
C LEU A 326 -10.00 14.38 0.38
N ARG A 327 -9.76 15.66 0.69
CA ARG A 327 -10.06 16.26 1.99
C ARG A 327 -11.54 16.13 2.33
N LEU A 328 -12.44 16.45 1.40
CA LEU A 328 -13.88 16.34 1.62
C LEU A 328 -14.30 14.89 1.90
N LEU A 329 -13.92 13.95 1.04
CA LEU A 329 -14.29 12.53 1.17
C LEU A 329 -13.83 11.94 2.50
N ARG A 330 -12.56 12.15 2.85
CA ARG A 330 -11.95 11.65 4.09
C ARG A 330 -12.50 12.33 5.32
N PHE A 331 -12.71 13.64 5.28
CA PHE A 331 -13.30 14.38 6.39
C PHE A 331 -14.72 13.89 6.70
N VAL A 332 -15.58 13.79 5.67
CA VAL A 332 -16.95 13.30 5.84
C VAL A 332 -16.96 11.85 6.35
N GLY A 333 -16.11 10.98 5.77
CA GLY A 333 -15.96 9.61 6.23
C GLY A 333 -15.52 9.52 7.71
N GLN A 334 -14.53 10.32 8.12
CA GLN A 334 -14.02 10.35 9.48
C GLN A 334 -15.02 10.92 10.50
N VAL A 335 -15.74 11.99 10.14
CA VAL A 335 -16.81 12.56 10.96
C VAL A 335 -17.92 11.53 11.16
N TYR A 336 -18.36 10.87 10.08
CA TYR A 336 -19.36 9.81 10.16
C TYR A 336 -18.93 8.70 11.12
N ASN A 337 -17.70 8.21 10.98
CA ASN A 337 -17.12 7.17 11.81
C ASN A 337 -17.04 7.57 13.29
N SER A 338 -16.66 8.83 13.56
CA SER A 338 -16.59 9.39 14.91
C SER A 338 -17.98 9.49 15.53
N LEU A 339 -18.97 10.00 14.78
CA LEU A 339 -20.37 10.08 15.22
C LEU A 339 -20.95 8.70 15.52
N ARG A 340 -20.66 7.70 14.68
CA ARG A 340 -21.09 6.30 14.88
C ARG A 340 -20.53 5.72 16.18
N LEU A 341 -19.25 5.96 16.47
CA LEU A 341 -18.63 5.50 17.71
C LEU A 341 -19.23 6.19 18.95
N VAL A 342 -19.42 7.50 18.88
CA VAL A 342 -20.07 8.27 19.97
C VAL A 342 -21.50 7.78 20.18
N ALA A 343 -22.29 7.60 19.11
CA ALA A 343 -23.66 7.09 19.18
C ALA A 343 -23.73 5.70 19.82
N LEU A 344 -22.77 4.81 19.52
CA LEU A 344 -22.67 3.50 20.15
C LEU A 344 -22.48 3.61 21.67
N PHE A 345 -21.53 4.42 22.12
CA PHE A 345 -21.27 4.60 23.57
C PHE A 345 -22.40 5.33 24.29
N VAL A 346 -23.06 6.29 23.63
CA VAL A 346 -24.29 6.90 24.15
C VAL A 346 -25.41 5.87 24.26
N GLY A 347 -25.58 5.00 23.27
CA GLY A 347 -26.50 3.86 23.32
C GLY A 347 -26.22 2.95 24.50
N CYS A 348 -24.94 2.60 24.72
CA CYS A 348 -24.51 1.82 25.88
C CYS A 348 -24.84 2.53 27.20
N PHE A 349 -24.58 3.83 27.31
CA PHE A 349 -24.86 4.62 28.51
C PHE A 349 -26.35 4.63 28.83
N VAL A 350 -27.21 4.82 27.83
CA VAL A 350 -28.67 4.81 28.01
C VAL A 350 -29.15 3.43 28.50
N VAL A 351 -28.56 2.35 28.01
CA VAL A 351 -28.89 0.98 28.47
C VAL A 351 -28.53 0.79 29.94
N VAL A 352 -27.28 1.08 30.32
CA VAL A 352 -26.80 0.85 31.70
C VAL A 352 -27.47 1.81 32.70
N ARG A 353 -27.86 3.02 32.27
CA ARG A 353 -28.54 4.02 33.13
C ARG A 353 -29.79 3.48 33.83
N HIS A 354 -30.49 2.54 33.21
CA HIS A 354 -31.73 1.99 33.76
C HIS A 354 -31.52 0.93 34.83
N ASN A 355 -30.29 0.47 35.07
CA ASN A 355 -29.98 -0.44 36.16
C ASN A 355 -30.04 0.31 37.50
N PRO A 356 -30.78 -0.18 38.51
CA PRO A 356 -30.94 0.53 39.79
C PRO A 356 -29.61 0.73 40.52
N SER A 357 -28.66 -0.18 40.35
CA SER A 357 -27.28 -0.09 40.84
C SER A 357 -26.46 1.04 40.20
N PHE A 358 -26.81 1.45 38.96
CA PHE A 358 -26.10 2.50 38.25
C PHE A 358 -26.40 3.88 38.81
N ALA A 359 -27.62 4.14 39.30
CA ALA A 359 -27.99 5.44 39.85
C ALA A 359 -27.13 5.82 41.08
N ALA A 360 -26.86 4.84 41.95
CA ALA A 360 -26.07 4.98 43.17
C ALA A 360 -24.54 4.94 42.95
N SER A 361 -24.08 4.62 41.74
CA SER A 361 -22.65 4.46 41.44
C SER A 361 -21.91 5.79 41.21
N SER A 362 -20.60 5.81 41.51
CA SER A 362 -19.71 6.96 41.25
C SER A 362 -19.57 7.24 39.74
N GLY A 363 -19.18 8.47 39.37
CA GLY A 363 -19.01 8.86 37.96
C GLY A 363 -18.05 7.95 37.18
N LEU A 364 -16.93 7.55 37.81
CA LEU A 364 -15.98 6.61 37.21
C LEU A 364 -16.57 5.22 37.02
N ALA A 365 -17.32 4.71 38.00
CA ALA A 365 -17.99 3.41 37.89
C ALA A 365 -19.07 3.41 36.78
N LYS A 366 -19.77 4.53 36.60
CA LYS A 366 -20.73 4.74 35.50
C LYS A 366 -20.05 4.71 34.13
N LEU A 367 -18.92 5.40 34.00
CA LEU A 367 -18.11 5.40 32.79
C LEU A 367 -17.56 4.01 32.48
N LEU A 368 -16.98 3.33 33.48
CA LEU A 368 -16.43 1.98 33.33
C LEU A 368 -17.51 0.96 32.94
N SER A 369 -18.71 1.03 33.50
CA SER A 369 -19.81 0.11 33.15
C SER A 369 -20.27 0.32 31.70
N THR A 370 -20.33 1.57 31.26
CA THR A 370 -20.63 1.93 29.86
C THR A 370 -19.55 1.43 28.91
N LEU A 371 -18.28 1.65 29.27
CA LEU A 371 -17.12 1.22 28.49
C LEU A 371 -17.06 -0.30 28.38
N LYS A 372 -17.30 -1.04 29.47
CA LYS A 372 -17.38 -2.49 29.48
C LYS A 372 -18.43 -3.00 28.50
N LEU A 373 -19.63 -2.41 28.49
CA LEU A 373 -20.68 -2.81 27.56
C LEU A 373 -20.29 -2.51 26.10
N GLY A 374 -19.76 -1.31 25.83
CA GLY A 374 -19.32 -0.93 24.48
C GLY A 374 -18.17 -1.77 23.94
N LEU A 375 -17.21 -2.15 24.79
CA LEU A 375 -16.08 -3.02 24.42
C LEU A 375 -16.48 -4.49 24.18
N ARG A 376 -17.69 -4.91 24.58
CA ARG A 376 -18.24 -6.22 24.20
C ARG A 376 -18.73 -6.24 22.76
N VAL A 377 -19.02 -5.08 22.16
CA VAL A 377 -19.35 -4.98 20.73
C VAL A 377 -18.05 -5.14 19.92
N PRO A 378 -17.97 -6.08 18.97
CA PRO A 378 -16.78 -6.27 18.15
C PRO A 378 -16.45 -5.00 17.37
N CYS A 379 -15.26 -4.43 17.61
CA CYS A 379 -14.87 -3.15 17.03
C CYS A 379 -14.83 -3.20 15.49
N GLN A 380 -14.55 -4.35 14.87
CA GLN A 380 -14.48 -4.46 13.41
C GLN A 380 -15.84 -4.21 12.76
N MET A 381 -16.96 -4.48 13.44
CA MET A 381 -18.30 -4.16 12.94
C MET A 381 -18.57 -2.66 12.99
N VAL A 382 -18.09 -2.00 14.03
CA VAL A 382 -18.22 -0.55 14.17
C VAL A 382 -17.37 0.17 13.12
N VAL A 383 -16.19 -0.38 12.81
CA VAL A 383 -15.29 0.19 11.80
C VAL A 383 -15.75 -0.10 10.37
N TYR A 384 -16.03 -1.37 10.03
CA TYR A 384 -16.26 -1.81 8.66
C TYR A 384 -17.73 -2.07 8.32
N GLY A 385 -18.65 -2.00 9.29
CA GLY A 385 -20.05 -2.38 9.07
C GLY A 385 -20.79 -1.48 8.08
N SER A 386 -20.65 -0.16 8.21
CA SER A 386 -21.38 0.79 7.38
C SER A 386 -20.82 0.91 5.97
N TRP A 387 -21.71 0.93 4.97
CA TRP A 387 -21.34 1.11 3.55
C TRP A 387 -20.82 2.50 3.25
N PHE A 388 -21.44 3.53 3.82
CA PHE A 388 -21.16 4.92 3.49
C PHE A 388 -19.70 5.34 3.72
N PRO A 389 -19.12 5.20 4.94
CA PRO A 389 -17.72 5.55 5.16
C PRO A 389 -16.78 4.64 4.36
N VAL A 390 -17.08 3.34 4.24
CA VAL A 390 -16.26 2.40 3.45
C VAL A 390 -16.14 2.89 2.00
N LEU A 391 -17.24 3.28 1.37
CA LEU A 391 -17.23 3.81 0.01
C LEU A 391 -16.44 5.12 -0.09
N LEU A 392 -16.61 6.06 0.85
CA LEU A 392 -15.86 7.31 0.86
C LEU A 392 -14.34 7.08 0.96
N PHE A 393 -13.92 6.18 1.85
CA PHE A 393 -12.50 5.84 2.00
C PHE A 393 -11.96 5.09 0.80
N VAL A 394 -12.71 4.14 0.23
CA VAL A 394 -12.30 3.45 -1.01
C VAL A 394 -12.16 4.43 -2.16
N VAL A 395 -13.15 5.29 -2.41
CA VAL A 395 -13.07 6.29 -3.49
C VAL A 395 -11.88 7.22 -3.25
N SER A 396 -11.66 7.67 -2.01
CA SER A 396 -10.49 8.51 -1.70
C SER A 396 -9.17 7.80 -1.97
N HIS A 397 -9.05 6.52 -1.63
CA HIS A 397 -7.85 5.70 -1.82
C HIS A 397 -7.63 5.39 -3.30
N THR A 398 -8.67 5.05 -4.05
CA THR A 398 -8.61 4.86 -5.50
C THR A 398 -8.11 6.12 -6.20
N ILE A 399 -8.42 7.31 -5.68
CA ILE A 399 -7.95 8.56 -6.28
C ILE A 399 -6.44 8.72 -6.09
N ASP A 400 -5.89 8.51 -4.88
CA ASP A 400 -4.50 8.91 -4.54
C ASP A 400 -3.52 7.77 -4.26
N CYS A 401 -3.93 6.51 -4.35
CA CYS A 401 -3.06 5.36 -4.08
C CYS A 401 -1.79 5.34 -4.93
N THR A 402 -1.84 5.75 -6.20
CA THR A 402 -0.67 5.86 -7.09
C THR A 402 0.38 6.80 -6.47
N MET A 403 0.01 8.04 -6.18
CA MET A 403 0.89 9.01 -5.53
C MET A 403 1.39 8.57 -4.15
N VAL A 404 0.53 7.93 -3.34
CA VAL A 404 0.93 7.40 -2.02
C VAL A 404 2.03 6.35 -2.16
N TYR A 405 1.91 5.45 -3.15
CA TYR A 405 2.90 4.41 -3.38
C TYR A 405 4.18 4.95 -4.02
N SER A 406 4.10 5.91 -4.93
CA SER A 406 5.29 6.54 -5.52
C SER A 406 6.07 7.34 -4.45
N PHE A 407 5.36 8.03 -3.55
CA PHE A 407 5.98 8.68 -2.38
C PHE A 407 6.61 7.67 -1.42
N SER A 408 5.92 6.56 -1.12
CA SER A 408 6.46 5.49 -0.28
C SER A 408 7.72 4.91 -0.89
N ASN A 409 7.72 4.60 -2.20
CA ASN A 409 8.84 3.98 -2.90
C ASN A 409 10.08 4.88 -2.93
N ASP A 410 9.89 6.20 -2.98
CA ASP A 410 10.98 7.16 -2.91
C ASP A 410 11.77 7.05 -1.58
N LYS A 411 11.08 6.89 -0.46
CA LYS A 411 11.71 6.68 0.86
C LYS A 411 12.50 5.37 0.96
N TRP A 412 12.17 4.38 0.13
CA TRP A 412 12.91 3.11 0.06
C TRP A 412 14.10 3.14 -0.91
N LYS A 413 14.37 4.25 -1.61
CA LYS A 413 15.50 4.31 -2.56
C LYS A 413 16.84 4.14 -1.85
N SER A 414 17.74 3.39 -2.50
CA SER A 414 19.09 3.11 -2.02
C SER A 414 20.14 3.72 -2.96
N ILE A 415 20.92 4.68 -2.47
CA ILE A 415 22.08 5.25 -3.19
C ILE A 415 23.30 4.41 -2.83
N LEU A 416 24.06 3.93 -3.82
CA LEU A 416 25.21 3.04 -3.59
C LEU A 416 24.87 1.83 -2.70
N GLY A 417 23.61 1.38 -2.72
CA GLY A 417 23.11 0.28 -1.88
C GLY A 417 22.79 0.63 -0.42
N GLN A 418 22.88 1.90 0.00
CA GLN A 418 22.55 2.34 1.36
C GLN A 418 21.13 2.94 1.44
N MET A 419 20.35 2.55 2.45
CA MET A 419 19.00 3.10 2.73
C MET A 419 19.05 3.97 3.99
N ASN A 420 18.41 5.15 3.96
CA ASN A 420 18.27 6.03 5.11
C ASN A 420 16.78 6.32 5.36
N MET A 421 16.21 5.75 6.42
CA MET A 421 14.81 5.96 6.81
C MET A 421 14.68 6.24 8.29
N SER A 422 13.85 7.23 8.63
CA SER A 422 13.49 7.51 10.02
C SER A 422 12.35 6.61 10.51
N LEU A 423 12.22 6.43 11.83
CA LEU A 423 11.07 5.74 12.42
C LEU A 423 9.73 6.41 12.05
N VAL A 424 9.74 7.74 11.90
CA VAL A 424 8.55 8.52 11.53
C VAL A 424 8.12 8.17 10.10
N ASP A 425 9.05 8.04 9.17
CA ASP A 425 8.76 7.62 7.79
C ASP A 425 8.13 6.23 7.77
N VAL A 426 8.66 5.29 8.56
CA VAL A 426 8.12 3.92 8.67
C VAL A 426 6.69 3.93 9.21
N LEU A 427 6.43 4.68 10.28
CA LEU A 427 5.09 4.78 10.86
C LEU A 427 4.10 5.44 9.88
N TRP A 428 4.55 6.45 9.13
CA TRP A 428 3.72 7.10 8.11
C TRP A 428 3.41 6.14 6.96
N ILE A 429 4.41 5.43 6.42
CA ILE A 429 4.26 4.42 5.35
C ILE A 429 3.26 3.35 5.79
N LEU A 430 3.45 2.77 6.99
CA LEU A 430 2.54 1.77 7.53
C LEU A 430 1.11 2.33 7.63
N SER A 431 0.95 3.56 8.08
CA SER A 431 -0.36 4.19 8.24
C SER A 431 -1.08 4.42 6.91
N CYS A 432 -0.37 4.88 5.89
CA CYS A 432 -0.93 5.13 4.56
C CYS A 432 -1.23 3.84 3.81
N HIS A 433 -0.33 2.85 3.84
CA HIS A 433 -0.54 1.55 3.19
C HIS A 433 -1.75 0.79 3.76
N MET A 434 -1.97 0.87 5.08
CA MET A 434 -3.11 0.23 5.74
C MET A 434 -4.48 0.71 5.24
N ARG A 435 -4.57 1.80 4.47
CA ARG A 435 -5.82 2.27 3.85
C ARG A 435 -6.39 1.26 2.85
N ASN A 436 -5.57 0.36 2.31
CA ASN A 436 -6.04 -0.72 1.46
C ASN A 436 -7.00 -1.71 2.18
N VAL A 437 -7.09 -1.66 3.51
CA VAL A 437 -8.11 -2.38 4.29
C VAL A 437 -9.53 -2.01 3.89
N TRP A 438 -9.75 -0.77 3.45
CA TRP A 438 -11.07 -0.30 2.99
C TRP A 438 -11.47 -0.99 1.69
N VAL A 439 -10.52 -1.20 0.78
CA VAL A 439 -10.72 -1.96 -0.47
C VAL A 439 -11.07 -3.41 -0.15
N LEU A 440 -10.33 -4.03 0.76
CA LEU A 440 -10.60 -5.40 1.20
C LEU A 440 -11.97 -5.53 1.87
N SER A 441 -12.37 -4.54 2.68
CA SER A 441 -13.71 -4.45 3.26
C SER A 441 -14.80 -4.37 2.19
N LEU A 442 -14.64 -3.51 1.17
CA LEU A 442 -15.59 -3.41 0.06
C LEU A 442 -15.71 -4.72 -0.72
N ILE A 443 -14.58 -5.34 -1.08
CA ILE A 443 -14.56 -6.64 -1.78
C ILE A 443 -15.29 -7.70 -0.94
N SER A 444 -15.03 -7.75 0.37
CA SER A 444 -15.70 -8.71 1.26
C SER A 444 -17.23 -8.51 1.25
N LYS A 445 -17.72 -7.26 1.25
CA LYS A 445 -19.14 -6.97 1.17
C LYS A 445 -19.75 -7.36 -0.16
N ILE A 446 -19.07 -7.09 -1.27
CA ILE A 446 -19.52 -7.47 -2.62
C ILE A 446 -19.61 -8.98 -2.74
N VAL A 447 -18.59 -9.72 -2.29
CA VAL A 447 -18.58 -11.19 -2.29
C VAL A 447 -19.75 -11.72 -1.48
N LEU A 448 -19.94 -11.24 -0.25
CA LEU A 448 -21.05 -11.68 0.61
C LEU A 448 -22.42 -11.34 0.03
N HIS A 449 -22.55 -10.22 -0.67
CA HIS A 449 -23.77 -9.85 -1.37
C HIS A 449 -24.06 -10.77 -2.55
N ALA A 450 -23.03 -11.11 -3.33
CA ALA A 450 -23.16 -11.95 -4.52
C ALA A 450 -23.43 -13.43 -4.18
N THR A 451 -22.92 -13.93 -3.06
CA THR A 451 -23.00 -15.36 -2.71
C THR A 451 -24.25 -15.76 -1.94
N HIS A 452 -25.06 -14.82 -1.44
CA HIS A 452 -26.18 -15.14 -0.54
C HIS A 452 -27.49 -14.49 -0.95
N SER A 453 -28.52 -15.32 -1.14
CA SER A 453 -29.92 -14.88 -1.23
C SER A 453 -30.46 -14.51 0.15
N THR A 454 -31.44 -13.61 0.19
CA THR A 454 -32.14 -13.19 1.42
C THR A 454 -32.75 -14.36 2.19
N GLU A 455 -33.30 -15.35 1.49
CA GLU A 455 -33.86 -16.57 2.11
C GLU A 455 -32.78 -17.40 2.82
N SER A 456 -31.59 -17.52 2.23
CA SER A 456 -30.46 -18.23 2.82
C SER A 456 -29.98 -17.57 4.13
N LEU A 457 -29.99 -16.24 4.18
CA LEU A 457 -29.55 -15.46 5.35
C LEU A 457 -30.46 -15.68 6.57
N VAL A 458 -31.77 -15.80 6.36
CA VAL A 458 -32.76 -16.04 7.42
C VAL A 458 -32.58 -17.42 8.07
N HIS A 459 -32.35 -18.46 7.26
CA HIS A 459 -32.29 -19.83 7.77
C HIS A 459 -30.90 -20.23 8.30
N PHE A 460 -29.83 -19.68 7.73
CA PHE A 460 -28.48 -20.15 8.00
C PHE A 460 -27.55 -19.12 8.67
N GLY A 461 -28.04 -17.88 8.86
CA GLY A 461 -27.26 -16.77 9.40
C GLY A 461 -26.38 -16.09 8.35
N ILE A 462 -25.85 -14.92 8.71
CA ILE A 462 -25.04 -14.08 7.83
C ILE A 462 -23.57 -14.54 7.92
N PRO A 463 -22.95 -15.00 6.83
CA PRO A 463 -21.51 -15.24 6.83
C PRO A 463 -20.78 -13.90 6.92
N GLY A 464 -19.84 -13.80 7.85
CA GLY A 464 -18.94 -12.67 8.00
C GLY A 464 -17.49 -13.12 7.93
N VAL A 465 -16.61 -12.24 7.47
CA VAL A 465 -15.16 -12.44 7.55
C VAL A 465 -14.75 -12.40 9.01
N ARG A 466 -13.96 -13.38 9.44
CA ARG A 466 -13.49 -13.50 10.82
C ARG A 466 -12.85 -12.20 11.33
N GLY A 467 -13.15 -11.81 12.57
CA GLY A 467 -12.67 -10.56 13.16
C GLY A 467 -11.15 -10.42 13.10
N TYR A 468 -10.65 -9.23 12.73
CA TYR A 468 -9.23 -8.87 12.50
C TYR A 468 -8.56 -9.46 11.26
N VAL A 469 -9.16 -10.41 10.54
CA VAL A 469 -8.53 -10.96 9.32
C VAL A 469 -8.27 -9.87 8.29
N LEU A 470 -9.23 -8.96 8.07
CA LEU A 470 -9.05 -7.85 7.13
C LEU A 470 -7.86 -6.96 7.50
N ALA A 471 -7.77 -6.58 8.78
CA ALA A 471 -6.71 -5.70 9.28
C ALA A 471 -5.34 -6.39 9.28
N ILE A 472 -5.27 -7.68 9.64
CA ILE A 472 -4.02 -8.45 9.62
C ILE A 472 -3.52 -8.64 8.18
N THR A 473 -4.41 -8.98 7.24
CA THR A 473 -4.06 -9.10 5.82
C THR A 473 -3.53 -7.77 5.27
N SER A 474 -4.20 -6.66 5.57
CA SER A 474 -3.75 -5.31 5.19
C SER A 474 -2.37 -4.99 5.80
N CYS A 475 -2.16 -5.28 7.09
CA CYS A 475 -0.88 -5.04 7.76
C CYS A 475 0.26 -5.88 7.17
N LEU A 476 -0.01 -7.15 6.89
CA LEU A 476 0.96 -8.05 6.28
C LEU A 476 1.28 -7.65 4.83
N SER A 477 0.35 -7.02 4.12
CA SER A 477 0.54 -6.59 2.73
C SER A 477 1.71 -5.61 2.55
N VAL A 478 2.01 -4.80 3.59
CA VAL A 478 3.10 -3.81 3.56
C VAL A 478 4.47 -4.46 3.39
N PHE A 479 4.68 -5.65 3.95
CA PHE A 479 5.97 -6.36 3.85
C PHE A 479 6.31 -6.78 2.43
N PHE A 480 5.31 -7.00 1.57
CA PHE A 480 5.54 -7.33 0.16
C PHE A 480 6.05 -6.13 -0.65
N ASN A 481 5.83 -4.91 -0.17
CA ASN A 481 6.35 -3.68 -0.75
C ASN A 481 7.64 -3.18 -0.09
N ILE A 482 8.32 -4.00 0.72
CA ILE A 482 9.65 -3.67 1.21
C ILE A 482 10.67 -3.93 0.10
N ARG A 483 11.51 -2.93 -0.17
CA ARG A 483 12.63 -3.05 -1.08
C ARG A 483 13.76 -3.84 -0.42
N LEU A 484 14.31 -4.81 -1.13
CA LEU A 484 15.43 -5.64 -0.66
C LEU A 484 16.58 -5.51 -1.65
N VAL A 485 17.70 -4.95 -1.18
CA VAL A 485 18.92 -4.75 -2.00
C VAL A 485 19.42 -6.07 -2.60
N SER A 486 19.31 -7.17 -1.85
CA SER A 486 19.69 -8.52 -2.29
C SER A 486 18.85 -9.06 -3.45
N LEU A 487 17.64 -8.52 -3.67
CA LEU A 487 16.75 -8.91 -4.76
C LEU A 487 16.95 -8.05 -6.02
N ARG A 488 17.82 -7.02 -5.96
CA ARG A 488 18.00 -6.09 -7.06
C ARG A 488 18.43 -6.83 -8.33
N SER A 489 17.68 -6.64 -9.41
CA SER A 489 18.07 -7.10 -10.75
C SER A 489 17.72 -6.06 -11.80
N THR A 490 18.71 -5.75 -12.63
CA THR A 490 18.62 -4.88 -13.81
C THR A 490 19.07 -5.64 -15.07
N GLN A 491 18.72 -6.93 -15.16
CA GLN A 491 19.07 -7.79 -16.30
C GLN A 491 18.50 -7.21 -17.60
N LEU A 492 19.34 -7.17 -18.65
CA LEU A 492 18.92 -6.77 -19.99
C LEU A 492 18.08 -7.88 -20.61
N VAL A 493 16.94 -7.51 -21.20
CA VAL A 493 16.04 -8.40 -21.91
C VAL A 493 16.27 -8.26 -23.40
N ASP A 494 16.23 -7.02 -23.90
CA ASP A 494 16.45 -6.69 -25.30
C ASP A 494 17.23 -5.38 -25.45
N VAL A 495 18.06 -5.31 -26.50
CA VAL A 495 18.87 -4.13 -26.84
C VAL A 495 18.83 -3.93 -28.35
N ALA A 496 18.06 -2.94 -28.79
CA ALA A 496 17.90 -2.60 -30.20
C ALA A 496 18.66 -1.32 -30.54
N LEU A 497 19.45 -1.34 -31.61
CA LEU A 497 20.09 -0.14 -32.17
C LEU A 497 19.04 0.66 -32.94
N VAL A 498 18.97 1.96 -32.67
CA VAL A 498 18.02 2.88 -33.31
C VAL A 498 18.79 4.05 -33.93
N PRO A 499 18.34 4.60 -35.08
CA PRO A 499 18.98 5.77 -35.66
C PRO A 499 19.05 6.93 -34.67
N PRO A 500 20.23 7.55 -34.46
CA PRO A 500 20.35 8.67 -33.54
C PRO A 500 19.55 9.86 -34.08
N SER A 501 18.52 10.26 -33.33
CA SER A 501 17.68 11.41 -33.67
C SER A 501 17.26 12.12 -32.41
N LEU A 502 17.59 13.41 -32.31
CA LEU A 502 17.18 14.25 -31.19
C LEU A 502 15.64 14.27 -31.05
N HIS A 503 14.92 14.33 -32.17
CA HIS A 503 13.46 14.32 -32.14
C HIS A 503 12.92 13.02 -31.56
N LEU A 504 13.50 11.87 -31.95
CA LEU A 504 13.09 10.57 -31.42
C LEU A 504 13.41 10.43 -29.93
N GLY A 505 14.61 10.85 -29.51
CA GLY A 505 15.02 10.86 -28.10
C GLY A 505 14.07 11.71 -27.25
N LEU A 506 13.78 12.94 -27.68
CA LEU A 506 12.84 13.84 -27.00
C LEU A 506 11.41 13.29 -27.00
N LEU A 507 10.95 12.69 -28.09
CA LEU A 507 9.62 12.10 -28.18
C LEU A 507 9.44 10.96 -27.17
N ARG A 508 10.42 10.05 -27.07
CA ARG A 508 10.42 8.94 -26.10
C ARG A 508 10.50 9.42 -24.65
N THR A 509 11.30 10.44 -24.46
CA THR A 509 11.48 11.13 -23.19
C THR A 509 10.18 11.85 -22.78
N ALA A 510 9.39 12.39 -23.71
CA ALA A 510 8.11 13.06 -23.42
C ALA A 510 6.91 12.10 -23.37
N HIS A 511 6.96 11.00 -24.11
CA HIS A 511 5.90 10.02 -24.22
C HIS A 511 6.46 8.60 -24.14
N GLY A 512 6.10 7.90 -23.06
CA GLY A 512 6.34 6.47 -22.94
C GLY A 512 5.51 5.65 -23.93
N LEU A 513 5.81 4.35 -24.01
CA LEU A 513 4.98 3.42 -24.76
C LEU A 513 3.59 3.30 -24.10
N PRO A 514 2.48 3.27 -24.86
CA PRO A 514 1.13 3.24 -24.28
C PRO A 514 0.85 2.00 -23.43
N TYR A 515 1.63 0.93 -23.61
CA TYR A 515 1.55 -0.31 -22.82
C TYR A 515 2.57 -0.38 -21.68
N GLN A 516 3.46 0.60 -21.56
CA GLN A 516 4.43 0.69 -20.47
C GLN A 516 3.78 1.40 -19.29
N MET A 517 3.10 0.61 -18.47
CA MET A 517 2.50 1.07 -17.23
C MET A 517 3.07 0.30 -16.05
N SER A 518 3.42 1.05 -15.01
CA SER A 518 3.81 0.51 -13.71
C SER A 518 2.57 -0.06 -13.02
N ASN A 519 2.74 -1.26 -12.47
CA ASN A 519 1.73 -2.00 -11.73
C ASN A 519 1.52 -1.42 -10.31
N SER A 520 1.07 -0.16 -10.24
CA SER A 520 0.91 0.62 -9.01
C SER A 520 -0.56 0.70 -8.54
N GLY A 521 -0.84 1.59 -7.58
CA GLY A 521 -2.19 1.90 -7.09
C GLY A 521 -3.00 0.69 -6.62
N LEU A 522 -4.27 0.60 -7.03
CA LEU A 522 -5.15 -0.53 -6.68
C LEU A 522 -4.67 -1.87 -7.23
N TRP A 523 -3.91 -1.88 -8.32
CA TRP A 523 -3.36 -3.11 -8.87
C TRP A 523 -2.26 -3.66 -7.95
N LEU A 524 -1.40 -2.77 -7.45
CA LEU A 524 -0.43 -3.08 -6.41
C LEU A 524 -1.11 -3.65 -5.16
N ASP A 525 -2.18 -3.00 -4.71
CA ASP A 525 -2.98 -3.49 -3.58
C ASP A 525 -3.56 -4.87 -3.82
N THR A 526 -4.14 -5.11 -4.99
CA THR A 526 -4.73 -6.40 -5.33
C THR A 526 -3.69 -7.51 -5.24
N LYS A 527 -2.49 -7.28 -5.79
CA LYS A 527 -1.38 -8.22 -5.73
C LYS A 527 -0.90 -8.47 -4.30
N ASN A 528 -0.65 -7.41 -3.53
CA ASN A 528 -0.10 -7.53 -2.18
C ASN A 528 -1.12 -8.10 -1.18
N LEU A 529 -2.39 -7.71 -1.28
CA LEU A 529 -3.49 -8.27 -0.48
C LEU A 529 -3.74 -9.73 -0.83
N PHE A 530 -3.59 -10.14 -2.09
CA PHE A 530 -3.72 -11.55 -2.49
C PHE A 530 -2.64 -12.42 -1.82
N PHE A 531 -1.36 -12.03 -1.92
CA PHE A 531 -0.27 -12.79 -1.30
C PHE A 531 -0.35 -12.77 0.23
N ALA A 532 -0.63 -11.61 0.83
CA ALA A 532 -0.86 -11.51 2.27
C ALA A 532 -2.05 -12.36 2.73
N GLY A 533 -3.14 -12.35 1.96
CA GLY A 533 -4.33 -13.14 2.22
C GLY A 533 -4.06 -14.64 2.18
N LEU A 534 -3.23 -15.11 1.25
CA LEU A 534 -2.81 -16.51 1.16
C LEU A 534 -1.98 -16.91 2.39
N VAL A 535 -1.05 -16.07 2.84
CA VAL A 535 -0.27 -16.32 4.06
C VAL A 535 -1.18 -16.40 5.29
N VAL A 536 -2.10 -15.44 5.44
CA VAL A 536 -3.08 -15.43 6.54
C VAL A 536 -3.97 -16.68 6.49
N LEU A 537 -4.43 -17.09 5.30
CA LEU A 537 -5.23 -18.30 5.10
C LEU A 537 -4.47 -19.55 5.54
N VAL A 538 -3.21 -19.69 5.14
CA VAL A 538 -2.35 -20.83 5.51
C VAL A 538 -2.14 -20.87 7.02
N ILE A 539 -1.84 -19.74 7.66
CA ILE A 539 -1.67 -19.66 9.12
C ILE A 539 -2.98 -20.04 9.82
N LEU A 540 -4.12 -19.47 9.40
CA LEU A 540 -5.41 -19.77 10.01
C LEU A 540 -5.78 -21.25 9.88
N ARG A 541 -5.53 -21.87 8.72
CA ARG A 541 -5.87 -23.28 8.46
C ARG A 541 -4.91 -24.24 9.15
N LEU A 542 -3.60 -24.04 9.05
CA LEU A 542 -2.61 -24.98 9.57
C LEU A 542 -2.36 -24.82 11.07
N ARG A 543 -2.25 -23.57 11.56
CA ARG A 543 -1.90 -23.31 12.96
C ARG A 543 -3.11 -23.34 13.87
N PHE A 544 -4.23 -22.78 13.41
CA PHE A 544 -5.41 -22.57 14.25
C PHE A 544 -6.61 -23.43 13.83
N ASN A 545 -6.55 -24.17 12.72
CA ASN A 545 -7.67 -24.92 12.15
C ASN A 545 -8.98 -24.09 12.10
N HIS A 546 -8.84 -22.85 11.64
CA HIS A 546 -9.87 -21.83 11.69
C HIS A 546 -10.39 -21.52 10.27
N PRO A 547 -11.72 -21.51 10.05
CA PRO A 547 -12.28 -21.02 8.79
C PRO A 547 -12.18 -19.49 8.71
N ILE A 548 -12.07 -18.96 7.49
CA ILE A 548 -12.04 -17.51 7.22
C ILE A 548 -13.43 -16.90 7.40
N PHE A 549 -14.47 -17.61 6.96
CA PHE A 549 -15.85 -17.16 7.07
C PHE A 549 -16.52 -17.85 8.26
N VAL A 550 -17.13 -17.05 9.13
CA VAL A 550 -17.89 -17.53 10.29
C VAL A 550 -19.30 -16.98 10.17
N ARG A 551 -20.31 -17.85 10.34
CA ARG A 551 -21.71 -17.44 10.27
C ARG A 551 -22.14 -16.83 11.61
N ALA A 552 -22.71 -15.64 11.56
CA ALA A 552 -23.36 -14.98 12.68
C ALA A 552 -24.88 -15.13 12.52
N VAL A 553 -25.52 -15.73 13.51
CA VAL A 553 -26.98 -15.64 13.66
C VAL A 553 -27.28 -14.23 14.15
N VAL A 554 -28.11 -13.50 13.41
CA VAL A 554 -28.50 -12.12 13.73
C VAL A 554 -29.99 -12.08 14.10
N PRO A 555 -30.42 -11.10 14.91
CA PRO A 555 -31.83 -10.88 15.19
C PRO A 555 -32.62 -10.57 13.92
N HIS A 556 -33.90 -10.95 13.89
CA HIS A 556 -34.76 -10.73 12.72
C HIS A 556 -34.93 -9.24 12.44
N ALA A 557 -34.91 -8.40 13.47
CA ALA A 557 -34.90 -6.95 13.33
C ALA A 557 -33.80 -6.45 12.36
N VAL A 558 -32.60 -7.04 12.42
CA VAL A 558 -31.49 -6.71 11.50
C VAL A 558 -31.84 -7.09 10.07
N ILE A 559 -32.40 -8.27 9.86
CA ILE A 559 -32.68 -8.78 8.50
C ILE A 559 -33.79 -7.96 7.84
N VAL A 560 -34.79 -7.55 8.61
CA VAL A 560 -35.97 -6.84 8.10
C VAL A 560 -35.74 -5.34 7.98
N TYR A 561 -35.09 -4.70 8.96
CA TYR A 561 -34.99 -3.24 9.03
C TYR A 561 -33.60 -2.69 8.69
N ALA A 562 -32.56 -3.52 8.65
CA ALA A 562 -31.19 -3.09 8.40
C ALA A 562 -30.58 -3.79 7.18
N ASN A 563 -29.41 -3.31 6.75
CA ASN A 563 -28.62 -4.01 5.74
C ASN A 563 -27.84 -5.15 6.41
N PRO A 564 -28.05 -6.43 6.02
CA PRO A 564 -27.36 -7.57 6.61
C PRO A 564 -25.83 -7.50 6.44
N LEU A 565 -25.34 -6.79 5.42
CA LEU A 565 -23.91 -6.59 5.18
C LEU A 565 -23.23 -5.66 6.19
N LEU A 566 -23.98 -5.09 7.14
CA LEU A 566 -23.40 -4.48 8.34
C LEU A 566 -22.58 -5.50 9.15
N PHE A 567 -22.95 -6.78 9.05
CA PHE A 567 -22.28 -7.91 9.68
C PHE A 567 -21.30 -8.61 8.71
N SER A 568 -20.72 -7.87 7.75
CA SER A 568 -19.71 -8.40 6.82
C SER A 568 -18.43 -8.86 7.51
N THR A 569 -18.19 -8.39 8.74
CA THR A 569 -17.25 -9.01 9.67
C THR A 569 -18.03 -9.81 10.69
N SER A 570 -17.54 -11.00 11.06
CA SER A 570 -18.27 -11.93 11.92
C SER A 570 -18.37 -11.42 13.36
N TRP A 571 -19.51 -11.67 14.00
CA TRP A 571 -19.71 -11.34 15.42
C TRP A 571 -18.95 -12.29 16.34
N PHE A 572 -18.80 -13.53 15.87
CA PHE A 572 -18.16 -14.60 16.61
C PHE A 572 -16.82 -14.96 15.98
N GLY A 573 -15.89 -15.37 16.85
CA GLY A 573 -14.56 -15.84 16.46
C GLY A 573 -13.61 -14.69 16.12
N ALA A 574 -13.09 -13.95 17.09
CA ALA A 574 -11.84 -13.22 16.86
C ALA A 574 -10.71 -14.20 16.49
N VAL A 575 -9.65 -13.76 15.80
CA VAL A 575 -8.48 -14.63 15.51
C VAL A 575 -7.94 -15.34 16.77
N LEU A 576 -7.99 -14.65 17.90
CA LEU A 576 -7.48 -15.14 19.20
C LEU A 576 -8.54 -15.85 20.06
N ASP A 577 -9.78 -15.94 19.62
CA ASP A 577 -10.79 -16.64 20.42
C ASP A 577 -10.44 -18.13 20.44
N PRO A 578 -10.24 -18.73 21.64
CA PRO A 578 -9.93 -20.15 21.75
C PRO A 578 -11.05 -20.95 21.09
N HIS A 579 -10.66 -22.10 20.52
CA HIS A 579 -11.56 -23.05 19.87
C HIS A 579 -12.87 -23.19 20.65
N THR A 580 -13.92 -22.48 20.22
CA THR A 580 -15.25 -23.06 20.25
C THR A 580 -15.26 -24.05 19.11
N SER A 581 -14.57 -25.18 19.34
CA SER A 581 -14.69 -26.41 18.59
C SER A 581 -16.12 -26.91 18.79
N VAL A 582 -17.08 -26.24 18.18
CA VAL A 582 -18.23 -26.96 17.68
C VAL A 582 -17.80 -27.39 16.29
N THR A 583 -17.10 -28.53 16.26
CA THR A 583 -17.03 -29.40 15.08
C THR A 583 -18.47 -29.60 14.60
N LEU A 584 -18.90 -28.74 13.68
CA LEU A 584 -20.15 -28.87 12.95
C LEU A 584 -19.94 -30.00 11.95
N ASP A 585 -20.14 -31.22 12.44
CA ASP A 585 -20.32 -32.37 11.60
C ASP A 585 -21.50 -32.09 10.66
N GLY A 586 -21.35 -32.44 9.37
CA GLY A 586 -22.21 -31.94 8.29
C GLY A 586 -23.70 -32.26 8.44
N SER A 587 -24.05 -33.22 9.30
CA SER A 587 -25.42 -33.71 9.53
C SER A 587 -26.17 -33.03 10.68
N SER A 588 -25.50 -32.30 11.60
CA SER A 588 -26.14 -31.68 12.78
C SER A 588 -26.54 -30.21 12.60
N ARG A 589 -26.40 -29.66 11.38
CA ARG A 589 -26.59 -28.23 11.06
C ARG A 589 -27.98 -27.67 11.40
N VAL A 590 -29.01 -28.50 11.47
CA VAL A 590 -30.40 -28.05 11.70
C VAL A 590 -30.78 -28.11 13.19
N ALA A 591 -30.23 -29.07 13.94
CA ALA A 591 -30.55 -29.26 15.36
C ALA A 591 -29.79 -28.30 16.28
N SER A 592 -28.55 -27.93 15.95
CA SER A 592 -27.74 -27.01 16.76
C SER A 592 -28.20 -25.55 16.63
N VAL A 593 -28.76 -25.14 15.49
CA VAL A 593 -29.28 -23.79 15.29
C VAL A 593 -30.57 -23.57 16.11
N ARG A 594 -31.45 -24.58 16.20
CA ARG A 594 -32.70 -24.52 16.99
C ARG A 594 -32.51 -24.59 18.51
N THR A 595 -31.44 -25.22 18.99
CA THR A 595 -31.13 -25.27 20.44
C THR A 595 -30.30 -24.06 20.91
N MET A 596 -29.65 -23.33 19.99
CA MET A 596 -28.90 -22.10 20.27
C MET A 596 -29.74 -20.82 20.36
N THR A 597 -31.00 -20.82 19.93
CA THR A 597 -31.88 -19.64 19.90
C THR A 597 -32.31 -19.16 21.29
N LYS A 598 -32.45 -20.05 22.28
CA LYS A 598 -32.87 -19.66 23.64
C LYS A 598 -31.76 -19.01 24.49
N SER A 599 -30.47 -19.18 24.14
CA SER A 599 -29.33 -18.75 24.97
C SER A 599 -28.64 -17.45 24.51
N ARG A 600 -29.01 -16.84 23.38
CA ARG A 600 -28.26 -15.68 22.83
C ARG A 600 -28.98 -14.33 22.87
N HIS A 601 -29.98 -14.18 23.73
CA HIS A 601 -30.75 -12.94 23.82
C HIS A 601 -29.87 -11.70 24.09
N ALA A 602 -28.89 -11.83 24.99
CA ALA A 602 -27.87 -10.82 25.28
C ALA A 602 -27.09 -10.34 24.04
N VAL A 603 -26.70 -11.28 23.16
CA VAL A 603 -25.95 -10.96 21.95
C VAL A 603 -26.83 -10.25 20.92
N HIS A 604 -28.10 -10.65 20.80
CA HIS A 604 -29.05 -9.97 19.93
C HIS A 604 -29.27 -8.52 20.38
N VAL A 605 -29.31 -8.24 21.69
CA VAL A 605 -29.36 -6.86 22.20
C VAL A 605 -28.16 -6.03 21.74
N LEU A 606 -26.95 -6.59 21.84
CA LEU A 606 -25.74 -5.89 21.40
C LEU A 606 -25.71 -5.68 19.88
N MET A 607 -26.16 -6.66 19.11
CA MET A 607 -26.31 -6.54 17.66
C MET A 607 -27.31 -5.44 17.31
N ASN A 608 -28.47 -5.43 17.98
CA ASN A 608 -29.49 -4.42 17.80
C ASN A 608 -28.98 -3.01 18.10
N MET A 609 -28.27 -2.85 19.21
CA MET A 609 -27.62 -1.60 19.56
C MET A 609 -26.60 -1.17 18.50
N ALA A 610 -25.78 -2.08 17.96
CA ALA A 610 -24.75 -1.75 16.98
C ALA A 610 -25.29 -1.25 15.63
N TRP A 611 -26.40 -1.82 15.13
CA TRP A 611 -27.00 -1.34 13.87
C TRP A 611 -27.91 -0.13 14.07
N MET A 612 -28.63 -0.03 15.19
CA MET A 612 -29.52 1.11 15.46
C MET A 612 -28.77 2.40 15.78
N THR A 613 -27.50 2.31 16.20
CA THR A 613 -26.61 3.45 16.45
C THR A 613 -25.81 3.86 15.20
N ASP A 614 -26.00 3.18 14.07
CA ASP A 614 -25.44 3.61 12.79
C ASP A 614 -26.20 4.85 12.26
N PRO A 615 -25.51 5.97 11.97
CA PRO A 615 -26.20 7.21 11.59
C PRO A 615 -27.04 7.09 10.30
N CYS A 616 -26.57 6.34 9.30
CA CYS A 616 -27.31 6.20 8.04
C CYS A 616 -28.53 5.31 8.22
N LEU A 617 -28.38 4.18 8.92
CA LEU A 617 -29.51 3.31 9.21
C LEU A 617 -30.52 4.00 10.13
N PHE A 618 -30.07 4.80 11.08
CA PHE A 618 -30.97 5.57 11.95
C PHE A 618 -31.79 6.60 11.16
N VAL A 619 -31.17 7.33 10.23
CA VAL A 619 -31.91 8.22 9.31
C VAL A 619 -32.87 7.43 8.42
N HIS A 620 -32.46 6.26 7.94
CA HIS A 620 -33.34 5.38 7.17
C HIS A 620 -34.56 4.91 7.98
N LEU A 621 -34.37 4.57 9.27
CA LEU A 621 -35.46 4.23 10.18
C LEU A 621 -36.41 5.39 10.40
N LEU A 622 -35.89 6.61 10.60
CA LEU A 622 -36.71 7.82 10.71
C LEU A 622 -37.56 8.07 9.47
N TRP A 623 -37.00 7.77 8.29
CA TRP A 623 -37.69 7.94 7.02
C TRP A 623 -38.77 6.88 6.77
N GLN A 624 -38.43 5.59 6.95
CA GLN A 624 -39.34 4.48 6.65
C GLN A 624 -40.39 4.26 7.75
N ASN A 625 -40.07 4.67 8.98
CA ASN A 625 -40.87 4.47 10.19
C ASN A 625 -41.48 3.05 10.28
N PRO A 626 -40.65 1.98 10.29
CA PRO A 626 -41.14 0.63 10.16
C PRO A 626 -42.00 0.19 11.36
N MET A 627 -42.99 -0.67 11.11
CA MET A 627 -43.92 -1.15 12.13
C MET A 627 -43.40 -2.39 12.84
N VAL A 628 -43.55 -2.44 14.17
CA VAL A 628 -43.25 -3.59 15.03
C VAL A 628 -44.55 -4.17 15.60
N TYR A 629 -44.59 -5.48 15.76
CA TYR A 629 -45.74 -6.23 16.26
C TYR A 629 -45.42 -6.82 17.63
N THR A 630 -46.24 -6.50 18.63
CA THR A 630 -46.13 -7.08 19.98
C THR A 630 -47.04 -8.29 20.06
N TYR A 631 -46.45 -9.46 20.32
CA TYR A 631 -47.15 -10.72 20.49
C TYR A 631 -47.19 -11.12 21.96
N GLU A 632 -48.24 -11.84 22.36
CA GLU A 632 -48.39 -12.45 23.67
C GLU A 632 -48.60 -13.95 23.51
N GLU A 633 -47.82 -14.73 24.26
CA GLU A 633 -47.96 -16.18 24.31
C GLU A 633 -49.04 -16.55 25.34
N PRO A 634 -50.16 -17.20 24.92
CA PRO A 634 -51.33 -17.42 25.78
C PRO A 634 -51.02 -18.16 27.08
N ASP A 635 -50.07 -19.09 27.04
CA ASP A 635 -49.74 -19.96 28.17
C ASP A 635 -48.75 -19.32 29.16
N SER A 636 -48.01 -18.29 28.75
CA SER A 636 -46.91 -17.72 29.56
C SER A 636 -47.11 -16.26 29.96
N ILE A 637 -48.09 -15.55 29.37
CA ILE A 637 -48.33 -14.10 29.54
C ILE A 637 -47.08 -13.26 29.15
N VAL A 638 -46.09 -13.88 28.49
CA VAL A 638 -44.87 -13.18 28.08
C VAL A 638 -45.15 -12.43 26.78
N GLN A 639 -45.02 -11.10 26.86
CA GLN A 639 -45.05 -10.24 25.68
C GLN A 639 -43.65 -10.10 25.08
N PHE A 640 -43.55 -10.23 23.76
CA PHE A 640 -42.31 -9.99 23.00
C PHE A 640 -42.60 -9.19 21.73
N ASP A 641 -41.62 -8.40 21.30
CA ASP A 641 -41.71 -7.53 20.13
C ASP A 641 -40.98 -8.17 18.95
N HIS A 642 -41.64 -8.29 17.80
CA HIS A 642 -41.11 -8.97 16.61
C HIS A 642 -41.40 -8.19 15.32
N PRO A 643 -40.48 -8.18 14.33
CA PRO A 643 -40.64 -7.38 13.11
C PRO A 643 -41.64 -7.97 12.11
N LEU A 644 -41.84 -9.30 12.13
CA LEU A 644 -42.71 -9.97 11.17
C LEU A 644 -44.21 -9.79 11.52
N PRO A 645 -45.07 -9.57 10.52
CA PRO A 645 -46.52 -9.60 10.67
C PRO A 645 -47.05 -11.02 10.95
N PRO A 646 -48.29 -11.17 11.46
CA PRO A 646 -48.79 -12.44 11.96
C PRO A 646 -48.71 -13.61 10.96
N LYS A 647 -49.02 -13.36 9.69
CA LYS A 647 -48.95 -14.38 8.62
C LYS A 647 -47.52 -14.91 8.40
N GLN A 648 -46.54 -14.03 8.42
CA GLN A 648 -45.13 -14.41 8.25
C GLN A 648 -44.57 -15.06 9.52
N MET A 649 -45.05 -14.63 10.69
CA MET A 649 -44.69 -15.22 11.98
C MET A 649 -45.16 -16.68 12.08
N GLN A 650 -46.38 -16.97 11.64
CA GLN A 650 -46.93 -18.34 11.56
C GLN A 650 -46.08 -19.23 10.64
N LEU A 651 -45.74 -18.74 9.45
CA LEU A 651 -44.87 -19.45 8.51
C LEU A 651 -43.47 -19.71 9.09
N TRP A 652 -42.92 -18.76 9.86
CA TRP A 652 -41.58 -18.88 10.40
C TRP A 652 -41.49 -19.88 11.57
N LYS A 653 -42.42 -19.83 12.54
CA LYS A 653 -42.41 -20.78 13.66
C LYS A 653 -42.91 -22.17 13.29
N ALA A 654 -43.61 -22.30 12.15
CA ALA A 654 -44.31 -23.53 11.77
C ALA A 654 -45.27 -24.03 12.88
N ASP A 655 -45.85 -23.08 13.62
CA ASP A 655 -46.81 -23.31 14.71
C ASP A 655 -48.22 -22.93 14.26
N ASP A 656 -49.22 -23.55 14.88
CA ASP A 656 -50.63 -23.21 14.68
C ASP A 656 -50.93 -21.77 15.11
N SER A 657 -51.90 -21.14 14.45
CA SER A 657 -52.29 -19.73 14.64
C SER A 657 -52.74 -19.36 16.05
N THR A 658 -52.90 -20.34 16.93
CA THR A 658 -53.32 -20.19 18.33
C THR A 658 -52.15 -20.01 19.30
N SER A 659 -50.90 -20.20 18.86
CA SER A 659 -49.70 -20.14 19.72
C SER A 659 -49.32 -18.73 20.17
N TYR A 660 -49.74 -17.69 19.44
CA TYR A 660 -49.42 -16.28 19.75
C TYR A 660 -50.57 -15.35 19.36
N VAL A 661 -50.93 -14.43 20.24
CA VAL A 661 -51.95 -13.40 19.99
C VAL A 661 -51.27 -12.06 19.73
N LEU A 662 -51.64 -11.38 18.64
CA LEU A 662 -51.18 -10.02 18.37
C LEU A 662 -51.87 -9.04 19.34
N VAL A 663 -51.10 -8.41 20.22
CA VAL A 663 -51.61 -7.44 21.20
C VAL A 663 -51.61 -6.02 20.65
N ARG A 664 -50.51 -5.63 20.00
CA ARG A 664 -50.30 -4.25 19.57
C ARG A 664 -49.48 -4.17 18.29
N LYS A 665 -49.79 -3.19 17.46
CA LYS A 665 -49.00 -2.76 16.31
C LYS A 665 -48.63 -1.30 16.51
N GLN A 666 -47.34 -0.97 16.52
CA GLN A 666 -46.88 0.41 16.64
C GLN A 666 -45.57 0.64 15.89
N PRO A 667 -45.26 1.89 15.50
CA PRO A 667 -43.98 2.21 14.87
C PRO A 667 -42.77 1.87 15.76
N LEU A 668 -41.67 1.42 15.16
CA LEU A 668 -40.43 1.06 15.86
C LEU A 668 -39.91 2.23 16.70
N LEU A 669 -40.03 3.45 16.19
CA LEU A 669 -39.52 4.65 16.86
C LEU A 669 -40.44 5.18 17.96
N ASP A 670 -41.64 4.62 18.13
CA ASP A 670 -42.52 4.95 19.26
C ASP A 670 -42.25 4.05 20.47
N LEU A 671 -41.58 2.91 20.27
CA LEU A 671 -41.10 2.08 21.37
C LEU A 671 -40.04 2.84 22.19
N PRO A 672 -39.99 2.67 23.52
CA PRO A 672 -38.85 3.16 24.31
C PRO A 672 -37.57 2.43 23.88
N TRP A 673 -36.41 3.12 23.90
CA TRP A 673 -35.11 2.58 23.45
C TRP A 673 -34.81 1.17 23.98
N ARG A 674 -35.09 0.92 25.27
CA ARG A 674 -34.94 -0.40 25.89
C ARG A 674 -35.73 -1.48 25.16
N ARG A 675 -37.00 -1.24 24.81
CA ARG A 675 -37.77 -2.25 24.07
C ARG A 675 -37.27 -2.43 22.64
N ARG A 676 -36.79 -1.37 21.99
CA ARG A 676 -36.25 -1.44 20.61
C ARG A 676 -35.07 -2.41 20.50
N ILE A 677 -34.14 -2.38 21.46
CA ILE A 677 -32.97 -3.25 21.43
C ILE A 677 -33.29 -4.72 21.77
N HIS A 678 -34.46 -5.00 22.38
CA HIS A 678 -34.92 -6.35 22.72
C HIS A 678 -35.81 -6.98 21.64
N ILE A 679 -35.97 -6.34 20.47
CA ILE A 679 -36.72 -6.93 19.36
C ILE A 679 -35.98 -8.17 18.86
N GLU A 680 -36.73 -9.27 18.68
CA GLU A 680 -36.20 -10.55 18.22
C GLU A 680 -35.64 -10.52 16.79
#